data_AF-A0A351Y9E2-F1
#
_entry.id   AF-A0A351Y9E2-F1
#
_cell.length_a   1.000
_cell.length_b   1.000
_cell.length_c   1.000
_cell.angle_alpha   90.00
_cell.angle_beta   90.00
_cell.angle_gamma   90.00
#
_symmetry.space_group_name_H-M   'P 1'
#
loop_
_entity.id
_entity.type
_entity.pdbx_description
1 polymer ?
#
loop_
_entity_poly.entity_id
_entity_poly.type
_entity_poly.pdbx_seq_one_letter_code
_entity_poly.pdbx_strand_id
1 'polypeptide(L)'
;NVLTPDEDGVYTISNVAENKTINVVTEIKTYAVTFTGENFSWNALKGYDAGKVAYGDDFKFTIAANEHATLKSVAIGVDVLTPVEGVYTISNITSNVEVSVVVEEDTYSLSIPTSSTYSVLWKEEGLNFAKLPYSKELKFKITPVKYYSVKSVKIGTKVLEADAEGYYTFKNGEGSLELLIETERAKYTLSFDSCGGSAISPVTVNGGETASEPTAPTREADEYYDSYAFDGWYANGKKFDFTKPVAGNVDLAAKWTYGKSKTVAVADNWTKDKFTIGENATIMSNIRGSFNTADYGTFKGDSQKLQAACDEFGYKDSDGICFFPTNNGTGSITAPNIDFKSLLKQYGKIHMSVGNYNGWNSLYFNNGTEDKKISSNGSDQGIKFLTRTSLTFFMDGDEKVHMAYYDSLIANPWSSQDSYGDIILSDAQANGTSGLVFKHGMKGASRFCWLGRPYAFAGGAKTVLDVSSKMGYTVTDAESKTMAEASGIGWGQWKNFVLNEKEGIGLYGSGSGSSVLTFDRFDFSSLFEQGKGVKFTIGMWNGNEHIYYGSGEGKEDLGQNMAREGNDSSTYTREQMIDCTYLNWTVFVDSVGVRVHNSNEDKDYYLGLSADQRQGEESLVFSLCNVSRNRLILVSNWTTYQA
;
A
#
# COMPACT_ATOMS: atom_id res chain seq x y z
N ASN A 1 -13.89 59.28 -77.38
CA ASN A 1 -12.46 58.91 -77.52
C ASN A 1 -11.64 59.87 -76.69
N VAL A 2 -10.83 59.35 -75.75
CA VAL A 2 -9.85 60.16 -75.03
C VAL A 2 -8.75 60.52 -76.03
N LEU A 3 -8.47 61.81 -76.19
CA LEU A 3 -7.38 62.26 -77.04
C LEU A 3 -6.10 62.24 -76.20
N THR A 4 -5.01 61.71 -76.74
CA THR A 4 -3.66 61.80 -76.16
C THR A 4 -2.83 62.79 -76.98
N PRO A 5 -2.02 63.64 -76.33
CA PRO A 5 -1.19 64.58 -77.07
C PRO A 5 -0.02 63.86 -77.75
N ASP A 6 0.59 64.51 -78.74
CA ASP A 6 1.93 64.17 -79.19
C ASP A 6 3.01 64.65 -78.20
N GLU A 7 4.27 64.44 -78.56
CA GLU A 7 5.44 64.75 -77.73
C GLU A 7 5.58 66.25 -77.40
N ASP A 8 4.95 67.12 -78.18
CA ASP A 8 4.92 68.57 -77.98
C ASP A 8 3.65 69.04 -77.24
N GLY A 9 2.80 68.11 -76.78
CA GLY A 9 1.58 68.43 -76.04
C GLY A 9 0.37 68.75 -76.93
N VAL A 10 0.42 68.48 -78.24
CA VAL A 10 -0.62 68.85 -79.20
C VAL A 10 -1.61 67.69 -79.41
N TYR A 11 -2.90 67.98 -79.25
CA TYR A 11 -3.98 67.01 -79.45
C TYR A 11 -4.59 67.17 -80.84
N THR A 12 -4.52 66.12 -81.67
CA THR A 12 -5.01 66.16 -83.05
C THR A 12 -6.30 65.36 -83.22
N ILE A 13 -7.31 65.96 -83.88
CA ILE A 13 -8.55 65.27 -84.28
C ILE A 13 -8.59 65.18 -85.80
N SER A 14 -8.41 63.98 -86.32
CA SER A 14 -8.42 63.72 -87.76
C SER A 14 -9.84 63.54 -88.30
N ASN A 15 -10.12 64.00 -89.53
CA ASN A 15 -11.37 63.77 -90.28
C ASN A 15 -12.66 64.33 -89.64
N VAL A 16 -12.69 65.62 -89.29
CA VAL A 16 -13.87 66.30 -88.73
C VAL A 16 -14.86 66.68 -89.85
N ALA A 17 -15.88 65.85 -90.08
CA ALA A 17 -16.93 66.06 -91.10
C ALA A 17 -18.22 66.71 -90.56
N GLU A 18 -18.33 66.88 -89.24
CA GLU A 18 -19.46 67.49 -88.52
C GLU A 18 -18.93 68.21 -87.26
N ASN A 19 -19.74 69.08 -86.64
CA ASN A 19 -19.34 69.78 -85.41
C ASN A 19 -18.99 68.77 -84.30
N LYS A 20 -17.78 68.86 -83.75
CA LYS A 20 -17.32 68.06 -82.61
C LYS A 20 -17.11 68.95 -81.39
N THR A 21 -17.60 68.50 -80.24
CA THR A 21 -17.33 69.14 -78.95
C THR A 21 -16.16 68.44 -78.28
N ILE A 22 -15.12 69.19 -77.91
CA ILE A 22 -14.00 68.70 -77.12
C ILE A 22 -14.29 69.04 -75.67
N ASN A 23 -14.46 68.01 -74.85
CA ASN A 23 -14.56 68.19 -73.41
C ASN A 23 -13.16 68.07 -72.82
N VAL A 24 -12.60 69.20 -72.39
CA VAL A 24 -11.39 69.23 -71.60
C VAL A 24 -11.79 69.03 -70.14
N VAL A 25 -11.46 67.88 -69.58
CA VAL A 25 -11.63 67.62 -68.15
C VAL A 25 -10.29 67.92 -67.49
N THR A 26 -10.27 68.93 -66.63
CA THR A 26 -9.11 69.23 -65.78
C THR A 26 -9.42 68.74 -64.37
N GLU A 27 -8.50 67.98 -63.77
CA GLU A 27 -8.57 67.56 -62.38
C GLU A 27 -7.39 68.18 -61.65
N ILE A 28 -7.67 68.90 -60.55
CA ILE A 28 -6.62 69.45 -59.71
C ILE A 28 -5.97 68.28 -58.98
N LYS A 29 -4.64 68.18 -59.03
CA LYS A 29 -3.89 67.17 -58.25
C LYS A 29 -4.27 67.29 -56.78
N THR A 30 -4.51 66.17 -56.11
CA THR A 30 -4.78 66.13 -54.67
C THR A 30 -3.67 65.39 -53.93
N TYR A 31 -3.47 65.77 -52.67
CA TYR A 31 -2.46 65.21 -51.78
C TYR A 31 -3.06 64.82 -50.44
N ALA A 32 -2.46 63.83 -49.80
CA ALA A 32 -2.87 63.37 -48.49
C ALA A 32 -2.06 64.04 -47.38
N VAL A 33 -2.74 64.34 -46.27
CA VAL A 33 -2.15 64.69 -44.99
C VAL A 33 -2.32 63.51 -44.04
N THR A 34 -1.22 62.91 -43.62
CA THR A 34 -1.20 61.79 -42.67
C THR A 34 -0.66 62.25 -41.31
N PHE A 35 -1.00 61.52 -40.26
CA PHE A 35 -0.59 61.83 -38.89
C PHE A 35 0.15 60.64 -38.30
N THR A 36 1.29 60.89 -37.66
CA THR A 36 2.12 59.88 -37.00
C THR A 36 2.36 60.26 -35.54
N GLY A 37 2.40 59.24 -34.68
CA GLY A 37 2.49 59.38 -33.23
C GLY A 37 1.50 58.46 -32.51
N GLU A 38 1.52 58.49 -31.18
CA GLU A 38 0.64 57.69 -30.32
C GLU A 38 -0.07 58.59 -29.28
N ASN A 39 -1.09 58.06 -28.62
CA ASN A 39 -1.81 58.74 -27.52
C ASN A 39 -2.47 60.07 -27.87
N PHE A 40 -2.91 60.25 -29.11
CA PHE A 40 -3.71 61.41 -29.54
C PHE A 40 -4.86 61.00 -30.45
N SER A 41 -5.79 61.93 -30.61
CA SER A 41 -6.80 61.94 -31.66
C SER A 41 -6.72 63.24 -32.44
N TRP A 42 -7.13 63.21 -33.70
CA TRP A 42 -7.17 64.40 -34.56
C TRP A 42 -8.46 64.43 -35.36
N ASN A 43 -8.90 65.63 -35.71
CA ASN A 43 -10.06 65.84 -36.57
C ASN A 43 -9.77 66.93 -37.60
N ALA A 44 -10.09 66.66 -38.86
CA ALA A 44 -10.13 67.70 -39.89
C ALA A 44 -11.21 68.74 -39.54
N LEU A 45 -10.94 70.02 -39.78
CA LEU A 45 -11.93 71.07 -39.62
C LEU A 45 -13.02 70.90 -40.70
N LYS A 46 -14.26 71.29 -40.37
CA LYS A 46 -15.41 71.15 -41.28
C LYS A 46 -15.11 71.76 -42.66
N GLY A 47 -15.22 70.95 -43.71
CA GLY A 47 -14.95 71.35 -45.10
C GLY A 47 -13.58 70.92 -45.63
N TYR A 48 -12.71 70.38 -44.79
CA TYR A 48 -11.41 69.81 -45.19
C TYR A 48 -11.43 68.28 -45.19
N ASP A 49 -10.74 67.66 -46.15
CA ASP A 49 -10.55 66.21 -46.27
C ASP A 49 -9.06 65.90 -46.32
N ALA A 50 -8.54 65.23 -45.29
CA ALA A 50 -7.13 64.89 -45.18
C ALA A 50 -6.65 63.94 -46.27
N GLY A 51 -7.54 63.13 -46.86
CA GLY A 51 -7.16 62.19 -47.93
C GLY A 51 -7.05 62.85 -49.31
N LYS A 52 -7.60 64.06 -49.48
CA LYS A 52 -7.78 64.72 -50.79
C LYS A 52 -7.69 66.24 -50.70
N VAL A 53 -6.54 66.78 -50.29
CA VAL A 53 -6.29 68.22 -50.29
C VAL A 53 -5.82 68.68 -51.67
N ALA A 54 -6.46 69.67 -52.29
CA ALA A 54 -6.11 70.12 -53.63
C ALA A 54 -4.73 70.84 -53.67
N TYR A 55 -4.03 70.74 -54.80
CA TYR A 55 -2.73 71.39 -55.01
C TYR A 55 -2.83 72.90 -54.75
N GLY A 56 -2.02 73.39 -53.81
CA GLY A 56 -1.95 74.80 -53.42
C GLY A 56 -2.95 75.21 -52.33
N ASP A 57 -3.87 74.33 -51.93
CA ASP A 57 -4.82 74.61 -50.85
C ASP A 57 -4.18 74.42 -49.47
N ASP A 58 -4.82 75.04 -48.46
CA ASP A 58 -4.49 74.84 -47.06
C ASP A 58 -5.22 73.59 -46.50
N PHE A 59 -4.72 73.03 -45.40
CA PHE A 59 -5.43 72.02 -44.62
C PHE A 59 -5.49 72.41 -43.14
N LYS A 60 -6.68 72.34 -42.54
CA LYS A 60 -6.93 72.72 -41.14
C LYS A 60 -7.43 71.57 -40.31
N PHE A 61 -6.88 71.40 -39.11
CA PHE A 61 -7.21 70.30 -38.22
C PHE A 61 -7.04 70.69 -36.75
N THR A 62 -7.59 69.85 -35.87
CA THR A 62 -7.43 69.94 -34.40
C THR A 62 -6.77 68.67 -33.88
N ILE A 63 -6.02 68.79 -32.78
CA ILE A 63 -5.40 67.65 -32.08
C ILE A 63 -5.78 67.71 -30.61
N ALA A 64 -6.15 66.55 -30.07
CA ALA A 64 -6.35 66.34 -28.64
C ALA A 64 -5.48 65.18 -28.17
N ALA A 65 -4.70 65.39 -27.10
CA ALA A 65 -4.06 64.29 -26.40
C ALA A 65 -5.13 63.43 -25.69
N ASN A 66 -4.88 62.13 -25.59
CA ASN A 66 -5.75 61.23 -24.85
C ASN A 66 -5.72 61.55 -23.34
N GLU A 67 -6.67 61.02 -22.58
CA GLU A 67 -6.69 61.13 -21.12
C GLU A 67 -5.37 60.61 -20.51
N HIS A 68 -4.88 61.28 -19.46
CA HIS A 68 -3.55 61.03 -18.86
C HIS A 68 -2.37 61.20 -19.82
N ALA A 69 -2.49 62.10 -20.80
CA ALA A 69 -1.42 62.43 -21.72
C ALA A 69 -1.39 63.92 -22.05
N THR A 70 -0.19 64.47 -22.27
CA THR A 70 0.05 65.89 -22.54
C THR A 70 0.65 66.07 -23.93
N LEU A 71 -0.02 66.84 -24.79
CA LEU A 71 0.50 67.19 -26.13
C LEU A 71 1.78 68.05 -25.99
N LYS A 72 2.88 67.63 -26.62
CA LYS A 72 4.18 68.33 -26.56
C LYS A 72 4.52 69.06 -27.84
N SER A 73 4.31 68.43 -28.99
CA SER A 73 4.57 69.09 -30.28
C SER A 73 3.71 68.51 -31.39
N VAL A 74 3.44 69.34 -32.39
CA VAL A 74 2.84 68.97 -33.67
C VAL A 74 3.75 69.57 -34.74
N ALA A 75 4.29 68.78 -35.65
CA ALA A 75 5.31 69.25 -36.59
C ALA A 75 5.21 68.60 -37.96
N ILE A 76 5.76 69.25 -38.98
CA ILE A 76 5.98 68.70 -40.31
C ILE A 76 7.49 68.73 -40.55
N GLY A 77 8.12 67.56 -40.61
CA GLY A 77 9.58 67.48 -40.63
C GLY A 77 10.19 68.15 -39.38
N VAL A 78 10.92 69.24 -39.56
CA VAL A 78 11.51 70.03 -38.47
C VAL A 78 10.66 71.23 -38.04
N ASP A 79 9.59 71.53 -38.78
CA ASP A 79 8.78 72.73 -38.58
C ASP A 79 7.65 72.47 -37.60
N VAL A 80 7.73 73.09 -36.42
CA VAL A 80 6.68 72.98 -35.38
C VAL A 80 5.51 73.88 -35.73
N LEU A 81 4.32 73.28 -35.81
CA LEU A 81 3.06 73.98 -36.03
C LEU A 81 2.54 74.55 -34.70
N THR A 82 2.10 75.81 -34.74
CA THR A 82 1.45 76.47 -33.60
C THR A 82 -0.04 76.65 -33.91
N PRO A 83 -0.95 76.19 -33.06
CA PRO A 83 -2.37 76.34 -33.31
C PRO A 83 -2.82 77.76 -33.03
N VAL A 84 -3.74 78.27 -33.84
CA VAL A 84 -4.48 79.51 -33.57
C VAL A 84 -5.88 79.11 -33.11
N GLU A 85 -6.27 79.50 -31.91
CA GLU A 85 -7.56 79.12 -31.29
C GLU A 85 -7.81 77.59 -31.31
N GLY A 86 -6.75 76.80 -31.15
CA GLY A 86 -6.83 75.32 -31.14
C GLY A 86 -6.81 74.66 -32.53
N VAL A 87 -6.71 75.44 -33.61
CA VAL A 87 -6.66 74.94 -34.99
C VAL A 87 -5.26 75.07 -35.57
N TYR A 88 -4.72 73.96 -36.05
CA TYR A 88 -3.47 73.90 -36.81
C TYR A 88 -3.77 74.09 -38.30
N THR A 89 -2.92 74.85 -39.00
CA THR A 89 -3.04 75.08 -40.45
C THR A 89 -1.74 74.69 -41.14
N ILE A 90 -1.85 73.88 -42.19
CA ILE A 90 -0.78 73.60 -43.15
C ILE A 90 -1.11 74.41 -44.39
N SER A 91 -0.26 75.36 -44.77
CA SER A 91 -0.54 76.22 -45.92
C SER A 91 0.11 75.71 -47.20
N ASN A 92 -0.55 75.94 -48.33
CA ASN A 92 -0.01 75.71 -49.67
C ASN A 92 0.54 74.29 -49.91
N ILE A 93 -0.33 73.28 -49.81
CA ILE A 93 0.06 71.86 -49.94
C ILE A 93 0.38 71.53 -51.41
N THR A 94 1.62 71.14 -51.67
CA THR A 94 2.11 70.81 -53.03
C THR A 94 2.61 69.37 -53.19
N SER A 95 2.59 68.59 -52.11
CA SER A 95 2.90 67.16 -52.04
C SER A 95 2.16 66.52 -50.86
N ASN A 96 2.22 65.20 -50.71
CA ASN A 96 1.76 64.56 -49.47
C ASN A 96 2.54 65.11 -48.27
N VAL A 97 1.84 65.28 -47.15
CA VAL A 97 2.39 65.84 -45.91
C VAL A 97 2.19 64.84 -44.78
N GLU A 98 3.22 64.61 -43.99
CA GLU A 98 3.15 63.82 -42.77
C GLU A 98 3.33 64.74 -41.56
N VAL A 99 2.34 64.74 -40.67
CA VAL A 99 2.32 65.51 -39.43
C VAL A 99 2.74 64.60 -38.29
N SER A 100 3.90 64.86 -37.69
CA SER A 100 4.40 64.18 -36.50
C SER A 100 3.82 64.82 -35.24
N VAL A 101 3.16 64.02 -34.41
CA VAL A 101 2.53 64.42 -33.15
C VAL A 101 3.24 63.74 -32.00
N VAL A 102 3.78 64.53 -31.08
CA VAL A 102 4.48 64.03 -29.89
C VAL A 102 3.61 64.31 -28.67
N VAL A 103 3.23 63.25 -27.99
CA VAL A 103 2.51 63.28 -26.72
C VAL A 103 3.36 62.61 -25.65
N GLU A 104 3.40 63.18 -24.45
CA GLU A 104 3.99 62.55 -23.27
C GLU A 104 2.88 62.03 -22.37
N GLU A 105 2.87 60.74 -22.10
CA GLU A 105 1.91 60.10 -21.20
C GLU A 105 2.32 60.28 -19.74
N ASP A 106 1.34 60.44 -18.84
CA ASP A 106 1.56 60.43 -17.41
C ASP A 106 2.19 59.10 -16.98
N THR A 107 2.97 59.13 -15.91
CA THR A 107 3.66 57.95 -15.40
C THR A 107 3.37 57.70 -13.93
N TYR A 108 3.39 56.43 -13.54
CA TYR A 108 3.24 55.99 -12.16
C TYR A 108 4.43 55.13 -11.73
N SER A 109 4.53 54.90 -10.43
CA SER A 109 5.51 54.02 -9.82
C SER A 109 4.82 52.83 -9.15
N LEU A 110 5.45 51.65 -9.21
CA LEU A 110 4.98 50.43 -8.57
C LEU A 110 6.08 49.87 -7.65
N SER A 111 5.81 49.80 -6.35
CA SER A 111 6.65 49.08 -5.41
C SER A 111 6.37 47.58 -5.48
N ILE A 112 7.43 46.77 -5.58
CA ILE A 112 7.35 45.31 -5.62
C ILE A 112 7.91 44.75 -4.31
N PRO A 113 7.12 43.99 -3.54
CA PRO A 113 7.57 43.40 -2.30
C PRO A 113 8.55 42.25 -2.57
N THR A 114 9.55 42.11 -1.70
CA THR A 114 10.32 40.87 -1.58
C THR A 114 9.68 39.98 -0.53
N SER A 115 9.55 38.68 -0.81
CA SER A 115 9.00 37.71 0.15
C SER A 115 9.80 36.41 0.16
N SER A 116 9.81 35.74 1.31
CA SER A 116 10.30 34.37 1.44
C SER A 116 9.24 33.32 1.13
N THR A 117 7.98 33.73 0.91
CA THR A 117 6.83 32.82 0.72
C THR A 117 6.34 32.71 -0.72
N TYR A 118 6.83 33.57 -1.63
CA TYR A 118 6.48 33.54 -3.05
C TYR A 118 7.55 34.24 -3.90
N SER A 119 7.51 33.97 -5.21
CA SER A 119 8.22 34.74 -6.22
C SER A 119 7.25 35.33 -7.24
N VAL A 120 7.55 36.52 -7.75
CA VAL A 120 6.80 37.18 -8.83
C VAL A 120 7.58 37.05 -10.14
N LEU A 121 6.92 36.53 -11.17
CA LEU A 121 7.48 36.40 -12.51
C LEU A 121 6.73 37.35 -13.46
N TRP A 122 7.41 38.39 -13.91
CA TRP A 122 6.86 39.32 -14.90
C TRP A 122 6.91 38.71 -16.30
N LYS A 123 5.84 38.90 -17.08
CA LYS A 123 5.79 38.43 -18.46
C LYS A 123 6.71 39.22 -19.38
N GLU A 124 6.95 40.49 -19.06
CA GLU A 124 7.82 41.38 -19.80
C GLU A 124 9.09 41.68 -18.97
N GLU A 125 10.24 41.62 -19.63
CA GLU A 125 11.54 41.94 -19.03
C GLU A 125 11.88 43.43 -19.18
N GLY A 126 12.76 43.95 -18.33
CA GLY A 126 13.26 45.33 -18.44
C GLY A 126 12.26 46.42 -18.02
N LEU A 127 11.16 46.06 -17.37
CA LEU A 127 10.19 47.02 -16.82
C LEU A 127 10.85 47.97 -15.82
N ASN A 128 10.70 49.28 -16.05
CA ASN A 128 11.14 50.31 -15.11
C ASN A 128 10.00 50.65 -14.14
N PHE A 129 9.90 49.92 -13.03
CA PHE A 129 8.83 50.09 -12.05
C PHE A 129 8.83 51.45 -11.32
N ALA A 130 9.91 52.23 -11.39
CA ALA A 130 9.94 53.59 -10.88
C ALA A 130 9.20 54.59 -11.80
N LYS A 131 9.00 54.23 -13.07
CA LYS A 131 8.37 55.09 -14.09
C LYS A 131 7.71 54.26 -15.20
N LEU A 132 6.46 53.89 -14.97
CA LEU A 132 5.61 53.15 -15.92
C LEU A 132 4.60 54.11 -16.58
N PRO A 133 4.37 54.05 -17.90
CA PRO A 133 3.29 54.79 -18.56
C PRO A 133 1.92 54.39 -18.00
N TYR A 134 0.99 55.35 -17.86
CA TYR A 134 -0.37 55.13 -17.33
C TYR A 134 -1.06 53.90 -17.95
N SER A 135 -1.09 53.83 -19.28
CA SER A 135 -1.75 52.76 -20.06
C SER A 135 -0.99 51.44 -20.08
N LYS A 136 0.22 51.37 -19.50
CA LYS A 136 1.05 50.16 -19.54
C LYS A 136 0.33 49.00 -18.88
N GLU A 137 0.02 47.99 -19.68
CA GLU A 137 -0.48 46.72 -19.19
C GLU A 137 0.65 45.90 -18.57
N LEU A 138 0.50 45.59 -17.30
CA LEU A 138 1.38 44.74 -16.51
C LEU A 138 0.77 43.35 -16.43
N LYS A 139 1.54 42.32 -16.81
CA LYS A 139 1.13 40.91 -16.69
C LYS A 139 2.20 40.11 -15.94
N PHE A 140 1.81 39.37 -14.92
CA PHE A 140 2.73 38.62 -14.06
C PHE A 140 2.11 37.35 -13.46
N LYS A 141 2.94 36.38 -13.07
CA LYS A 141 2.54 35.21 -12.27
C LYS A 141 3.11 35.30 -10.87
N ILE A 142 2.41 34.70 -9.93
CA ILE A 142 2.92 34.47 -8.58
C ILE A 142 3.11 32.97 -8.41
N THR A 143 4.32 32.57 -8.04
CA THR A 143 4.63 31.19 -7.69
C THR A 143 4.86 31.14 -6.18
N PRO A 144 3.91 30.58 -5.40
CA PRO A 144 4.13 30.41 -3.98
C PRO A 144 5.25 29.38 -3.73
N VAL A 145 6.02 29.60 -2.67
CA VAL A 145 7.00 28.63 -2.18
C VAL A 145 6.26 27.40 -1.64
N LYS A 146 6.93 26.25 -1.61
CA LYS A 146 6.37 25.00 -1.08
C LYS A 146 5.66 25.23 0.27
N TYR A 147 4.47 24.65 0.41
CA TYR A 147 3.57 24.78 1.57
C TYR A 147 2.85 26.12 1.73
N TYR A 148 2.99 27.06 0.80
CA TYR A 148 2.20 28.28 0.79
C TYR A 148 1.19 28.27 -0.38
N SER A 149 0.08 28.96 -0.17
CA SER A 149 -0.90 29.30 -1.20
C SER A 149 -1.09 30.82 -1.23
N VAL A 150 -1.45 31.35 -2.39
CA VAL A 150 -1.81 32.76 -2.55
C VAL A 150 -3.24 32.95 -2.05
N LYS A 151 -3.41 33.82 -1.05
CA LYS A 151 -4.70 34.17 -0.46
C LYS A 151 -5.30 35.41 -1.13
N SER A 152 -4.49 36.43 -1.38
CA SER A 152 -4.94 37.61 -2.13
C SER A 152 -3.79 38.32 -2.84
N VAL A 153 -4.13 39.00 -3.93
CA VAL A 153 -3.20 39.81 -4.74
C VAL A 153 -3.88 41.14 -5.01
N LYS A 154 -3.20 42.24 -4.71
CA LYS A 154 -3.72 43.59 -4.90
C LYS A 154 -2.65 44.52 -5.45
N ILE A 155 -3.05 45.50 -6.25
CA ILE A 155 -2.21 46.66 -6.56
C ILE A 155 -2.95 47.90 -6.06
N GLY A 156 -2.36 48.60 -5.10
CA GLY A 156 -3.06 49.62 -4.32
C GLY A 156 -4.30 49.03 -3.63
N THR A 157 -5.48 49.57 -3.92
CA THR A 157 -6.76 49.07 -3.39
C THR A 157 -7.44 48.02 -4.27
N LYS A 158 -6.94 47.79 -5.49
CA LYS A 158 -7.57 46.92 -6.48
C LYS A 158 -7.17 45.46 -6.26
N VAL A 159 -8.15 44.60 -6.00
CA VAL A 159 -7.95 43.14 -5.95
C VAL A 159 -7.83 42.59 -7.37
N LEU A 160 -6.87 41.68 -7.57
CA LEU A 160 -6.62 41.03 -8.84
C LEU A 160 -6.93 39.54 -8.72
N GLU A 161 -7.50 38.98 -9.78
CA GLU A 161 -7.72 37.55 -9.95
C GLU A 161 -6.82 37.05 -11.09
N ALA A 162 -6.38 35.81 -10.98
CA ALA A 162 -5.59 35.17 -12.02
C ALA A 162 -6.50 34.71 -13.17
N ASP A 163 -6.01 34.82 -14.41
CA ASP A 163 -6.64 34.18 -15.56
C ASP A 163 -6.47 32.64 -15.51
N ALA A 164 -7.07 31.93 -16.48
CA ALA A 164 -6.99 30.47 -16.57
C ALA A 164 -5.55 29.93 -16.71
N GLU A 165 -4.62 30.79 -17.15
CA GLU A 165 -3.20 30.46 -17.29
C GLU A 165 -2.41 30.82 -16.01
N GLY A 166 -3.06 31.40 -14.99
CA GLY A 166 -2.45 31.79 -13.72
C GLY A 166 -1.78 33.18 -13.72
N TYR A 167 -2.04 34.02 -14.71
CA TYR A 167 -1.51 35.38 -14.77
C TYR A 167 -2.47 36.42 -14.18
N TYR A 168 -1.91 37.38 -13.48
CA TYR A 168 -2.57 38.60 -13.03
C TYR A 168 -2.28 39.73 -14.02
N THR A 169 -3.29 40.54 -14.30
CA THR A 169 -3.17 41.69 -15.20
C THR A 169 -3.60 42.98 -14.50
N PHE A 170 -2.80 44.03 -14.66
CA PHE A 170 -3.09 45.38 -14.18
C PHE A 170 -2.81 46.41 -15.27
N LYS A 171 -3.65 47.45 -15.36
CA LYS A 171 -3.51 48.56 -16.32
C LYS A 171 -4.09 49.83 -15.71
N ASN A 172 -3.72 50.98 -16.28
CA ASN A 172 -4.22 52.30 -15.91
C ASN A 172 -3.84 52.64 -14.47
N GLY A 173 -2.53 52.75 -14.21
CA GLY A 173 -1.99 53.06 -12.88
C GLY A 173 -1.74 54.55 -12.69
N GLU A 174 -1.95 55.05 -11.47
CA GLU A 174 -1.77 56.47 -11.12
C GLU A 174 -0.96 56.63 -9.82
N GLY A 175 -0.07 57.63 -9.79
CA GLY A 175 0.69 57.99 -8.60
C GLY A 175 1.72 56.94 -8.16
N SER A 176 1.73 56.64 -6.86
CA SER A 176 2.60 55.61 -6.26
C SER A 176 1.76 54.45 -5.75
N LEU A 177 1.91 53.29 -6.40
CA LEU A 177 1.19 52.06 -6.09
C LEU A 177 2.12 51.02 -5.47
N GLU A 178 1.53 50.08 -4.76
CA GLU A 178 2.23 48.94 -4.16
C GLU A 178 1.53 47.63 -4.55
N LEU A 179 2.30 46.63 -4.96
CA LEU A 179 1.84 45.26 -5.12
C LEU A 179 1.79 44.60 -3.74
N LEU A 180 0.60 44.22 -3.28
CA LEU A 180 0.38 43.54 -2.01
C LEU A 180 -0.03 42.09 -2.28
N ILE A 181 0.74 41.14 -1.76
CA ILE A 181 0.47 39.71 -1.90
C ILE A 181 0.38 39.10 -0.50
N GLU A 182 -0.79 38.53 -0.18
CA GLU A 182 -1.02 37.80 1.04
C GLU A 182 -0.94 36.30 0.73
N THR A 183 -0.08 35.58 1.44
CA THR A 183 0.00 34.12 1.38
C THR A 183 -0.40 33.50 2.70
N GLU A 184 -0.97 32.30 2.65
CA GLU A 184 -1.20 31.49 3.82
C GLU A 184 -0.43 30.17 3.73
N ARG A 185 -0.09 29.61 4.88
CA ARG A 185 0.62 28.34 4.97
C ARG A 185 -0.41 27.21 5.01
N ALA A 186 -0.22 26.19 4.19
CA ALA A 186 -1.04 24.99 4.18
C ALA A 186 -1.03 24.34 5.57
N LYS A 187 -2.16 23.76 5.95
CA LYS A 187 -2.30 22.99 7.18
C LYS A 187 -2.61 21.54 6.82
N TYR A 188 -1.95 20.62 7.50
CA TYR A 188 -2.13 19.20 7.31
C TYR A 188 -2.52 18.51 8.60
N THR A 189 -3.38 17.50 8.49
CA THR A 189 -3.90 16.73 9.61
C THR A 189 -3.34 15.32 9.59
N LEU A 190 -2.85 14.87 10.74
CA LEU A 190 -2.53 13.48 11.04
C LEU A 190 -3.71 12.86 11.78
N SER A 191 -4.35 11.88 11.18
CA SER A 191 -5.44 11.09 11.80
C SER A 191 -4.86 9.81 12.39
N PHE A 192 -5.35 9.38 13.56
CA PHE A 192 -4.83 8.21 14.26
C PHE A 192 -5.92 7.16 14.46
N ASP A 193 -5.82 6.03 13.77
CA ASP A 193 -6.57 4.81 14.07
C ASP A 193 -5.76 3.94 15.02
N SER A 194 -6.20 3.82 16.27
CA SER A 194 -5.47 3.06 17.29
C SER A 194 -5.63 1.54 17.18
N CYS A 195 -6.40 1.05 16.19
CA CYS A 195 -6.59 -0.37 15.87
C CYS A 195 -6.84 -1.23 17.13
N GLY A 196 -7.87 -0.86 17.89
CA GLY A 196 -8.27 -1.51 19.15
C GLY A 196 -7.60 -0.97 20.42
N GLY A 197 -6.61 -0.08 20.30
CA GLY A 197 -6.02 0.63 21.43
C GLY A 197 -6.82 1.86 21.90
N SER A 198 -6.34 2.50 22.97
CA SER A 198 -6.88 3.77 23.47
C SER A 198 -6.85 4.87 22.40
N ALA A 199 -7.97 5.54 22.20
CA ALA A 199 -8.13 6.54 21.14
C ALA A 199 -7.14 7.72 21.27
N ILE A 200 -6.60 8.16 20.13
CA ILE A 200 -5.72 9.31 19.99
C ILE A 200 -6.40 10.36 19.11
N SER A 201 -6.45 11.61 19.56
CA SER A 201 -7.04 12.69 18.77
C SER A 201 -6.15 13.09 17.58
N PRO A 202 -6.74 13.47 16.43
CA PRO A 202 -5.99 14.00 15.30
C PRO A 202 -5.17 15.24 15.65
N VAL A 203 -4.02 15.41 14.99
CA VAL A 203 -3.12 16.55 15.18
C VAL A 203 -2.99 17.34 13.87
N THR A 204 -3.14 18.67 13.94
CA THR A 204 -2.94 19.56 12.79
C THR A 204 -1.63 20.34 12.94
N VAL A 205 -0.80 20.34 11.90
CA VAL A 205 0.46 21.10 11.82
C VAL A 205 0.50 21.95 10.55
N ASN A 206 1.37 22.97 10.52
CA ASN A 206 1.59 23.69 9.26
C ASN A 206 2.48 22.86 8.33
N GLY A 207 2.27 23.01 7.02
CA GLY A 207 3.05 22.30 6.00
C GLY A 207 4.54 22.61 6.12
N GLY A 208 5.35 21.56 6.10
CA GLY A 208 6.80 21.66 6.28
C GLY A 208 7.26 21.69 7.74
N GLU A 209 6.35 21.65 8.71
CA GLU A 209 6.69 21.40 10.12
C GLU A 209 6.63 19.90 10.43
N THR A 210 7.32 19.48 11.49
CA THR A 210 7.20 18.13 12.04
C THR A 210 6.01 18.05 12.98
N ALA A 211 5.42 16.85 13.11
CA ALA A 211 4.43 16.56 14.13
C ALA A 211 5.09 15.95 15.36
N SER A 212 4.60 16.25 16.56
CA SER A 212 5.01 15.52 17.75
C SER A 212 4.34 14.14 17.76
N GLU A 213 5.12 13.09 17.99
CA GLU A 213 4.57 11.75 18.18
C GLU A 213 3.66 11.75 19.42
N PRO A 214 2.40 11.25 19.32
CA PRO A 214 1.52 11.18 20.47
C PRO A 214 2.05 10.16 21.48
N THR A 215 1.55 10.23 22.72
CA THR A 215 1.80 9.15 23.69
C THR A 215 1.30 7.83 23.09
N ALA A 216 2.11 6.79 23.21
CA ALA A 216 1.75 5.46 22.72
C ALA A 216 0.38 5.04 23.29
N PRO A 217 -0.56 4.61 22.45
CA PRO A 217 -1.81 4.07 22.94
C PRO A 217 -1.56 2.78 23.74
N THR A 218 -2.53 2.38 24.56
CA THR A 218 -2.51 1.08 25.25
C THR A 218 -3.65 0.20 24.73
N ARG A 219 -3.38 -1.09 24.52
CA ARG A 219 -4.39 -2.11 24.15
C ARG A 219 -4.35 -3.21 25.20
N GLU A 220 -5.47 -3.41 25.88
CA GLU A 220 -5.62 -4.45 26.91
C GLU A 220 -5.71 -5.84 26.27
N ALA A 221 -5.38 -6.86 27.06
CA ALA A 221 -5.61 -8.25 26.65
C ALA A 221 -7.09 -8.49 26.36
N ASP A 222 -7.41 -9.19 25.28
CA ASP A 222 -8.78 -9.46 24.85
C ASP A 222 -9.07 -10.96 24.79
N GLU A 223 -10.15 -11.39 24.15
CA GLU A 223 -10.48 -12.81 24.05
C GLU A 223 -9.49 -13.61 23.18
N TYR A 224 -8.69 -12.96 22.34
CA TYR A 224 -7.80 -13.59 21.36
C TYR A 224 -6.35 -13.66 21.84
N TYR A 225 -5.84 -12.62 22.50
CA TYR A 225 -4.45 -12.55 22.94
C TYR A 225 -4.33 -12.14 24.41
N ASP A 226 -3.28 -12.64 25.07
CA ASP A 226 -3.01 -12.35 26.49
C ASP A 226 -2.35 -10.99 26.74
N SER A 227 -1.83 -10.34 25.70
CA SER A 227 -1.16 -9.05 25.78
C SER A 227 -0.98 -8.43 24.39
N TYR A 228 -0.74 -7.12 24.36
CA TYR A 228 -0.38 -6.36 23.17
C TYR A 228 0.72 -5.38 23.51
N ALA A 229 1.70 -5.24 22.62
CA ALA A 229 2.74 -4.22 22.72
C ALA A 229 2.67 -3.28 21.52
N PHE A 230 2.62 -1.98 21.77
CA PHE A 230 2.59 -0.97 20.70
C PHE A 230 3.94 -0.96 19.97
N ASP A 231 3.92 -1.19 18.66
CA ASP A 231 5.11 -1.18 17.80
C ASP A 231 5.37 0.22 17.23
N GLY A 232 4.31 0.90 16.77
CA GLY A 232 4.41 2.25 16.21
C GLY A 232 3.22 2.65 15.36
N TRP A 233 3.30 3.86 14.80
CA TRP A 233 2.35 4.38 13.82
C TRP A 233 2.82 4.10 12.40
N TYR A 234 1.92 3.66 11.54
CA TYR A 234 2.21 3.29 10.16
C TYR A 234 1.29 4.03 9.19
N ALA A 235 1.87 4.56 8.11
CA ALA A 235 1.15 5.14 6.98
C ALA A 235 1.42 4.27 5.75
N ASN A 236 0.37 3.81 5.07
CA ASN A 236 0.49 2.95 3.89
C ASN A 236 1.48 1.78 4.13
N GLY A 237 1.33 1.09 5.27
CA GLY A 237 2.16 -0.04 5.65
C GLY A 237 3.62 0.27 5.99
N LYS A 238 4.09 1.52 5.92
CA LYS A 238 5.45 1.92 6.32
C LYS A 238 5.43 2.69 7.63
N LYS A 239 6.41 2.42 8.51
CA LYS A 239 6.52 3.08 9.82
C LYS A 239 6.68 4.59 9.60
N PHE A 240 5.83 5.38 10.25
CA PHE A 240 5.83 6.83 10.11
C PHE A 240 6.96 7.45 10.93
N ASP A 241 7.65 8.41 10.33
CA ASP A 241 8.81 9.08 10.92
C ASP A 241 8.43 10.52 11.30
N PHE A 242 8.11 10.73 12.58
CA PHE A 242 7.70 12.02 13.13
C PHE A 242 8.82 13.08 13.08
N THR A 243 10.07 12.70 12.77
CA THR A 243 11.18 13.66 12.60
C THR A 243 11.17 14.32 11.23
N LYS A 244 10.36 13.82 10.28
CA LYS A 244 10.26 14.38 8.93
C LYS A 244 9.13 15.40 8.81
N PRO A 245 9.31 16.44 7.96
CA PRO A 245 8.27 17.43 7.70
C PRO A 245 7.00 16.80 7.11
N VAL A 246 5.85 17.21 7.62
CA VAL A 246 4.54 16.80 7.11
C VAL A 246 4.27 17.58 5.82
N ALA A 247 3.98 16.84 4.74
CA ALA A 247 3.79 17.40 3.41
C ALA A 247 2.38 17.24 2.84
N GLY A 248 1.48 16.62 3.60
CA GLY A 248 0.10 16.33 3.23
C GLY A 248 -0.66 15.78 4.44
N ASN A 249 -1.97 15.61 4.31
CA ASN A 249 -2.73 14.85 5.31
C ASN A 249 -2.24 13.40 5.34
N VAL A 250 -2.20 12.80 6.52
CA VAL A 250 -1.71 11.43 6.71
C VAL A 250 -2.65 10.69 7.65
N ASP A 251 -3.12 9.52 7.22
CA ASP A 251 -3.84 8.59 8.09
C ASP A 251 -2.85 7.55 8.62
N LEU A 252 -2.77 7.46 9.95
CA LEU A 252 -1.85 6.61 10.67
C LEU A 252 -2.63 5.50 11.40
N ALA A 253 -2.22 4.26 11.17
CA ALA A 253 -2.74 3.11 11.89
C ALA A 253 -1.71 2.63 12.93
N ALA A 254 -2.17 2.36 14.14
CA ALA A 254 -1.35 1.77 15.18
C ALA A 254 -1.07 0.30 14.86
N LYS A 255 0.17 -0.12 15.06
CA LYS A 255 0.54 -1.52 14.96
C LYS A 255 0.86 -2.10 16.32
N TRP A 256 0.46 -3.36 16.49
CA TRP A 256 0.62 -4.11 17.72
C TRP A 256 1.41 -5.40 17.47
N THR A 257 2.37 -5.68 18.35
CA THR A 257 2.92 -7.01 18.53
C THR A 257 2.00 -7.78 19.47
N TYR A 258 1.47 -8.90 18.99
CA TYR A 258 0.54 -9.74 19.73
C TYR A 258 1.27 -10.66 20.70
N GLY A 259 0.71 -10.82 21.89
CA GLY A 259 1.13 -11.83 22.86
C GLY A 259 0.72 -13.25 22.45
N LYS A 260 0.61 -14.16 23.43
CA LYS A 260 0.20 -15.53 23.15
C LYS A 260 -1.28 -15.57 22.81
N SER A 261 -1.61 -16.29 21.73
CA SER A 261 -3.01 -16.58 21.40
C SER A 261 -3.66 -17.41 22.50
N LYS A 262 -4.83 -16.97 22.95
CA LYS A 262 -5.64 -17.69 23.93
C LYS A 262 -6.29 -18.90 23.28
N THR A 263 -6.43 -19.96 24.08
CA THR A 263 -7.04 -21.21 23.68
C THR A 263 -8.38 -21.41 24.37
N VAL A 264 -9.36 -21.93 23.65
CA VAL A 264 -10.67 -22.33 24.15
C VAL A 264 -10.73 -23.85 24.10
N ALA A 265 -11.02 -24.49 25.23
CA ALA A 265 -11.24 -25.93 25.23
C ALA A 265 -12.56 -26.26 24.54
N VAL A 266 -12.55 -27.22 23.61
CA VAL A 266 -13.71 -27.51 22.73
C VAL A 266 -14.39 -28.84 23.01
N ALA A 267 -13.80 -29.67 23.86
CA ALA A 267 -14.43 -30.88 24.37
C ALA A 267 -14.87 -30.62 25.81
N ASP A 268 -16.19 -30.60 26.04
CA ASP A 268 -16.73 -30.66 27.39
C ASP A 268 -16.55 -32.07 27.98
N ASN A 269 -16.58 -32.18 29.31
CA ASN A 269 -16.56 -33.49 29.98
C ASN A 269 -15.28 -34.32 29.75
N TRP A 270 -14.10 -33.67 29.69
CA TRP A 270 -12.79 -34.34 29.62
C TRP A 270 -12.34 -34.89 30.99
N THR A 271 -13.22 -35.64 31.65
CA THR A 271 -13.01 -36.19 33.00
C THR A 271 -12.99 -37.71 32.96
N LYS A 272 -12.27 -38.33 33.91
CA LYS A 272 -12.04 -39.78 33.96
C LYS A 272 -13.31 -40.63 33.78
N ASP A 273 -14.44 -40.23 34.36
CA ASP A 273 -15.71 -40.97 34.31
C ASP A 273 -16.37 -41.00 32.93
N LYS A 274 -15.87 -40.19 31.99
CA LYS A 274 -16.39 -40.04 30.63
C LYS A 274 -15.59 -40.82 29.60
N PHE A 275 -14.41 -41.31 29.99
CA PHE A 275 -13.63 -42.22 29.18
C PHE A 275 -14.14 -43.64 29.34
N THR A 276 -14.25 -44.36 28.23
CA THR A 276 -14.48 -45.81 28.29
C THR A 276 -13.13 -46.50 28.42
N ILE A 277 -12.92 -47.22 29.51
CA ILE A 277 -11.71 -48.01 29.74
C ILE A 277 -11.86 -49.33 28.98
N GLY A 278 -10.95 -49.58 28.03
CA GLY A 278 -10.85 -50.86 27.34
C GLY A 278 -10.09 -51.90 28.15
N GLU A 279 -9.82 -53.05 27.54
CA GLU A 279 -9.09 -54.13 28.21
C GLU A 279 -7.70 -53.66 28.66
N ASN A 280 -7.28 -54.06 29.85
CA ASN A 280 -5.92 -53.84 30.35
C ASN A 280 -5.49 -52.37 30.43
N ALA A 281 -6.41 -51.43 30.67
CA ALA A 281 -6.07 -50.02 30.92
C ALA A 281 -6.61 -49.50 32.26
N THR A 282 -6.04 -48.41 32.74
CA THR A 282 -6.58 -47.64 33.87
C THR A 282 -6.26 -46.14 33.70
N ILE A 283 -7.11 -45.30 34.29
CA ILE A 283 -6.95 -43.84 34.31
C ILE A 283 -6.77 -43.42 35.77
N MET A 284 -5.76 -42.59 36.04
CA MET A 284 -5.52 -42.07 37.39
C MET A 284 -6.46 -40.90 37.71
N SER A 285 -6.66 -40.61 38.99
CA SER A 285 -7.59 -39.56 39.43
C SER A 285 -7.13 -38.13 39.11
N ASN A 286 -5.82 -37.92 38.95
CA ASN A 286 -5.19 -36.63 38.65
C ASN A 286 -3.75 -36.83 38.16
N ILE A 287 -3.14 -35.77 37.64
CA ILE A 287 -1.77 -35.74 37.11
C ILE A 287 -0.77 -36.13 38.20
N ARG A 288 -0.88 -35.55 39.40
CA ARG A 288 0.03 -35.86 40.52
C ARG A 288 0.02 -37.34 40.88
N GLY A 289 -1.17 -37.95 40.93
CA GLY A 289 -1.33 -39.38 41.17
C GLY A 289 -0.70 -40.23 40.07
N SER A 290 -0.77 -39.77 38.83
CA SER A 290 -0.12 -40.42 37.69
C SER A 290 1.40 -40.44 37.84
N PHE A 291 2.01 -39.30 38.19
CA PHE A 291 3.46 -39.22 38.40
C PHE A 291 3.91 -40.03 39.62
N ASN A 292 3.05 -40.17 40.63
CA ASN A 292 3.32 -41.02 41.79
C ASN A 292 3.22 -42.52 41.47
N THR A 293 2.54 -42.91 40.39
CA THR A 293 2.40 -44.31 39.95
C THR A 293 3.51 -44.77 39.01
N ALA A 294 4.18 -43.85 38.30
CA ALA A 294 5.27 -44.18 37.39
C ALA A 294 6.45 -44.85 38.15
N ASP A 295 6.68 -46.16 37.95
CA ASP A 295 7.93 -46.81 38.37
C ASP A 295 9.13 -46.33 37.56
N TYR A 296 10.32 -46.61 38.10
CA TYR A 296 11.65 -46.05 37.77
C TYR A 296 12.09 -44.85 38.62
N GLY A 297 11.48 -44.66 39.79
CA GLY A 297 12.13 -44.01 40.94
C GLY A 297 12.46 -42.52 40.80
N THR A 298 11.98 -41.84 39.75
CA THR A 298 12.29 -40.41 39.58
C THR A 298 11.56 -39.56 40.62
N PHE A 299 10.28 -39.82 40.88
CA PHE A 299 9.44 -38.99 41.77
C PHE A 299 8.55 -39.78 42.77
N LYS A 300 8.34 -41.09 42.57
CA LYS A 300 7.41 -41.91 43.38
C LYS A 300 7.70 -41.83 44.88
N GLY A 301 6.68 -41.50 45.66
CA GLY A 301 6.76 -41.37 47.12
C GLY A 301 7.50 -40.12 47.63
N ASP A 302 8.05 -39.29 46.75
CA ASP A 302 8.78 -38.06 47.11
C ASP A 302 7.93 -36.83 46.76
N SER A 303 7.38 -36.18 47.80
CA SER A 303 6.43 -35.08 47.63
C SER A 303 7.02 -33.84 46.97
N GLN A 304 8.32 -33.56 47.17
CA GLN A 304 9.00 -32.40 46.57
C GLN A 304 9.27 -32.67 45.09
N LYS A 305 9.78 -33.86 44.78
CA LYS A 305 10.02 -34.28 43.39
C LYS A 305 8.74 -34.38 42.58
N LEU A 306 7.63 -34.84 43.18
CA LEU A 306 6.31 -34.82 42.54
C LEU A 306 5.82 -33.41 42.25
N GLN A 307 6.03 -32.47 43.19
CA GLN A 307 5.64 -31.08 42.97
C GLN A 307 6.45 -30.46 41.83
N ALA A 308 7.78 -30.63 41.86
CA ALA A 308 8.65 -30.15 40.79
C ALA A 308 8.27 -30.74 39.42
N ALA A 309 7.90 -32.02 39.37
CA ALA A 309 7.40 -32.65 38.15
C ALA A 309 6.08 -32.04 37.66
N CYS A 310 5.12 -31.80 38.56
CA CYS A 310 3.87 -31.12 38.20
C CYS A 310 4.10 -29.68 37.72
N ASP A 311 5.01 -28.96 38.37
CA ASP A 311 5.38 -27.58 38.00
C ASP A 311 6.10 -27.53 36.64
N GLU A 312 7.00 -28.49 36.37
CA GLU A 312 7.65 -28.66 35.06
C GLU A 312 6.62 -28.99 33.97
N PHE A 313 5.62 -29.82 34.28
CA PHE A 313 4.60 -30.18 33.30
C PHE A 313 3.68 -29.00 32.97
N GLY A 314 3.28 -28.21 33.96
CA GLY A 314 2.53 -26.97 33.77
C GLY A 314 1.05 -27.14 33.37
N TYR A 315 0.57 -28.37 33.17
CA TYR A 315 -0.84 -28.68 32.89
C TYR A 315 -1.64 -28.98 34.16
N LYS A 316 -2.92 -28.60 34.14
CA LYS A 316 -3.90 -28.87 35.19
C LYS A 316 -4.69 -30.14 34.90
N ASP A 317 -5.33 -30.70 35.91
CA ASP A 317 -6.22 -31.87 35.75
C ASP A 317 -7.40 -31.61 34.80
N SER A 318 -7.75 -30.34 34.54
CA SER A 318 -8.77 -29.93 33.56
C SER A 318 -8.29 -29.97 32.10
N ASP A 319 -6.99 -30.08 31.89
CA ASP A 319 -6.35 -29.89 30.59
C ASP A 319 -6.05 -31.21 29.88
N GLY A 320 -6.33 -32.34 30.53
CA GLY A 320 -6.10 -33.66 29.96
C GLY A 320 -6.15 -34.78 30.99
N ILE A 321 -5.87 -36.00 30.54
CA ILE A 321 -5.80 -37.17 31.40
C ILE A 321 -4.53 -37.99 31.13
N CYS A 322 -4.06 -38.70 32.16
CA CYS A 322 -3.06 -39.74 32.01
C CYS A 322 -3.72 -41.12 32.10
N PHE A 323 -3.34 -42.02 31.20
CA PHE A 323 -3.76 -43.41 31.24
C PHE A 323 -2.58 -44.37 31.17
N PHE A 324 -2.77 -45.55 31.75
CA PHE A 324 -1.75 -46.57 31.97
C PHE A 324 -2.24 -47.90 31.39
N PRO A 325 -1.35 -48.73 30.81
CA PRO A 325 -1.64 -50.13 30.57
C PRO A 325 -1.53 -50.90 31.89
N THR A 326 -2.18 -52.04 32.02
CA THR A 326 -1.96 -52.96 33.15
C THR A 326 -0.76 -53.86 32.88
N ASN A 327 -0.39 -54.69 33.85
CA ASN A 327 0.66 -55.70 33.65
C ASN A 327 0.24 -56.83 32.69
N ASN A 328 -1.06 -56.95 32.38
CA ASN A 328 -1.63 -58.07 31.63
C ASN A 328 -1.77 -57.80 30.13
N GLY A 329 -1.55 -56.56 29.66
CA GLY A 329 -1.71 -56.19 28.26
C GLY A 329 -1.26 -54.77 27.98
N THR A 330 -1.43 -54.33 26.74
CA THR A 330 -1.05 -52.98 26.32
C THR A 330 -2.14 -51.95 26.58
N GLY A 331 -3.39 -52.30 26.90
CA GLY A 331 -4.36 -51.29 27.31
C GLY A 331 -4.93 -50.42 26.18
N SER A 332 -6.22 -50.11 26.28
CA SER A 332 -6.86 -49.09 25.45
C SER A 332 -7.83 -48.22 26.24
N ILE A 333 -8.03 -47.00 25.77
CA ILE A 333 -9.09 -46.11 26.25
C ILE A 333 -9.79 -45.46 25.08
N THR A 334 -11.07 -45.16 25.24
CA THR A 334 -11.87 -44.39 24.29
C THR A 334 -12.24 -43.06 24.92
N ALA A 335 -11.85 -41.98 24.25
CA ALA A 335 -12.22 -40.62 24.61
C ALA A 335 -13.74 -40.41 24.53
N PRO A 336 -14.30 -39.45 25.28
CA PRO A 336 -15.68 -39.04 25.08
C PRO A 336 -15.91 -38.62 23.62
N ASN A 337 -17.15 -38.79 23.17
CA ASN A 337 -17.57 -38.42 21.82
C ASN A 337 -17.40 -36.91 21.57
N ILE A 338 -16.84 -36.54 20.42
CA ILE A 338 -16.63 -35.15 20.00
C ILE A 338 -17.17 -34.98 18.58
N ASP A 339 -18.05 -34.01 18.37
CA ASP A 339 -18.50 -33.60 17.03
C ASP A 339 -17.47 -32.66 16.40
N PHE A 340 -16.43 -33.25 15.79
CA PHE A 340 -15.37 -32.49 15.14
C PHE A 340 -15.90 -31.69 13.94
N LYS A 341 -16.89 -32.19 13.18
CA LYS A 341 -17.44 -31.44 12.04
C LYS A 341 -18.02 -30.09 12.48
N SER A 342 -18.85 -30.09 13.52
CA SER A 342 -19.44 -28.85 14.04
C SER A 342 -18.37 -27.89 14.58
N LEU A 343 -17.41 -28.43 15.35
CA LEU A 343 -16.33 -27.63 15.91
C LEU A 343 -15.40 -27.03 14.85
N LEU A 344 -15.07 -27.79 13.80
CA LEU A 344 -14.20 -27.33 12.72
C LEU A 344 -14.88 -26.29 11.82
N LYS A 345 -16.21 -26.34 11.66
CA LYS A 345 -16.97 -25.25 11.02
C LYS A 345 -16.90 -23.95 11.82
N GLN A 346 -16.82 -24.05 13.14
CA GLN A 346 -16.69 -22.91 14.04
C GLN A 346 -15.26 -22.35 14.08
N TYR A 347 -14.27 -23.20 14.38
CA TYR A 347 -12.90 -22.78 14.73
C TYR A 347 -11.86 -23.02 13.62
N GLY A 348 -12.19 -23.80 12.58
CA GLY A 348 -11.31 -24.16 11.47
C GLY A 348 -10.30 -25.25 11.82
N LYS A 349 -9.64 -25.17 12.99
CA LYS A 349 -8.72 -26.20 13.49
C LYS A 349 -8.94 -26.47 14.97
N ILE A 350 -8.83 -27.75 15.35
CA ILE A 350 -8.78 -28.21 16.74
C ILE A 350 -7.41 -28.85 16.98
N HIS A 351 -6.83 -28.60 18.15
CA HIS A 351 -5.52 -29.11 18.56
C HIS A 351 -5.66 -29.98 19.80
N MET A 352 -4.78 -30.97 19.93
CA MET A 352 -4.68 -31.84 21.09
C MET A 352 -3.23 -32.30 21.24
N SER A 353 -2.64 -32.17 22.43
CA SER A 353 -1.30 -32.68 22.70
C SER A 353 -1.37 -34.11 23.24
N VAL A 354 -0.49 -34.98 22.78
CA VAL A 354 -0.34 -36.34 23.27
C VAL A 354 1.13 -36.72 23.38
N GLY A 355 1.41 -37.77 24.14
CA GLY A 355 2.77 -38.24 24.29
C GLY A 355 2.92 -39.25 25.40
N ASN A 356 4.17 -39.64 25.62
CA ASN A 356 4.53 -40.70 26.54
C ASN A 356 5.59 -40.20 27.51
N TYR A 357 5.55 -40.65 28.76
CA TYR A 357 6.61 -40.31 29.71
C TYR A 357 7.87 -41.16 29.48
N ASN A 358 7.70 -42.48 29.36
CA ASN A 358 8.81 -43.45 29.39
C ASN A 358 9.46 -43.66 28.03
N GLY A 359 10.75 -43.99 28.06
CA GLY A 359 11.47 -44.53 26.91
C GLY A 359 10.88 -45.85 26.43
N TRP A 360 11.04 -46.08 25.14
CA TRP A 360 10.53 -47.20 24.35
C TRP A 360 9.01 -47.34 24.37
N ASN A 361 8.30 -46.33 24.86
CA ASN A 361 6.86 -46.29 24.85
C ASN A 361 6.33 -45.67 23.55
N SER A 362 5.16 -46.13 23.14
CA SER A 362 4.46 -45.64 21.96
C SER A 362 2.98 -45.49 22.22
N LEU A 363 2.35 -44.53 21.55
CA LEU A 363 0.91 -44.33 21.55
C LEU A 363 0.37 -44.63 20.15
N TYR A 364 -0.70 -45.40 20.11
CA TYR A 364 -1.40 -45.78 18.89
C TYR A 364 -2.80 -45.18 18.88
N PHE A 365 -3.27 -44.79 17.71
CA PHE A 365 -4.64 -44.41 17.43
C PHE A 365 -5.32 -45.51 16.60
N ASN A 366 -6.52 -45.90 17.00
CA ASN A 366 -7.34 -46.84 16.25
C ASN A 366 -8.46 -46.11 15.51
N ASN A 367 -8.50 -46.30 14.19
CA ASN A 367 -9.49 -45.70 13.29
C ASN A 367 -10.44 -46.76 12.68
N GLY A 368 -10.68 -47.86 13.41
CA GLY A 368 -11.56 -48.95 12.96
C GLY A 368 -10.96 -49.95 11.95
N THR A 369 -9.93 -49.58 11.19
CA THR A 369 -9.28 -50.48 10.20
C THR A 369 -7.93 -51.04 10.65
N GLU A 370 -7.14 -50.24 11.39
CA GLU A 370 -5.83 -50.63 11.93
C GLU A 370 -5.39 -49.70 13.07
N ASP A 371 -4.39 -50.15 13.84
CA ASP A 371 -3.73 -49.35 14.87
C ASP A 371 -2.56 -48.57 14.25
N LYS A 372 -2.67 -47.24 14.19
CA LYS A 372 -1.63 -46.34 13.69
C LYS A 372 -0.81 -45.81 14.84
N LYS A 373 0.51 -46.02 14.80
CA LYS A 373 1.44 -45.42 15.76
C LYS A 373 1.49 -43.91 15.51
N ILE A 374 1.09 -43.10 16.49
CA ILE A 374 1.05 -41.63 16.39
C ILE A 374 2.12 -40.93 17.24
N SER A 375 2.70 -41.64 18.21
CA SER A 375 3.80 -41.14 19.04
C SER A 375 4.73 -42.28 19.43
N SER A 376 6.04 -42.05 19.44
CA SER A 376 7.05 -43.05 19.77
C SER A 376 8.26 -42.38 20.42
N ASN A 377 8.53 -42.70 21.68
CA ASN A 377 9.60 -42.05 22.44
C ASN A 377 11.00 -42.57 22.11
N GLY A 378 11.18 -43.66 21.36
CA GLY A 378 12.53 -44.20 21.11
C GLY A 378 13.25 -44.49 22.44
N SER A 379 14.44 -43.93 22.69
CA SER A 379 15.10 -44.02 24.01
C SER A 379 14.74 -42.89 25.00
N ASP A 380 13.91 -41.93 24.59
CA ASP A 380 13.66 -40.68 25.30
C ASP A 380 12.69 -40.84 26.48
N GLN A 381 13.01 -40.23 27.63
CA GLN A 381 12.16 -40.24 28.82
C GLN A 381 12.16 -38.88 29.53
N GLY A 382 11.00 -38.45 30.03
CA GLY A 382 10.87 -37.17 30.73
C GLY A 382 9.52 -36.48 30.51
N ILE A 383 9.28 -35.43 31.29
CA ILE A 383 7.99 -34.72 31.32
C ILE A 383 7.72 -33.98 30.02
N LYS A 384 8.74 -33.35 29.43
CA LYS A 384 8.63 -32.69 28.12
C LYS A 384 8.09 -33.58 27.00
N PHE A 385 8.25 -34.91 27.11
CA PHE A 385 7.79 -35.84 26.07
C PHE A 385 6.30 -36.22 26.18
N LEU A 386 5.61 -35.81 27.25
CA LEU A 386 4.18 -36.06 27.42
C LEU A 386 3.31 -35.23 26.47
N THR A 387 3.81 -34.10 25.98
CA THR A 387 3.14 -33.26 24.98
C THR A 387 3.91 -33.21 23.67
N ARG A 388 4.77 -34.22 23.44
CA ARG A 388 5.68 -34.31 22.30
C ARG A 388 4.95 -34.24 20.96
N THR A 389 3.82 -34.94 20.86
CA THR A 389 3.08 -35.05 19.61
C THR A 389 1.87 -34.12 19.65
N SER A 390 1.79 -33.20 18.70
CA SER A 390 0.60 -32.41 18.43
C SER A 390 -0.31 -33.16 17.47
N LEU A 391 -1.58 -33.28 17.81
CA LEU A 391 -2.66 -33.69 16.93
C LEU A 391 -3.39 -32.43 16.48
N THR A 392 -3.51 -32.23 15.17
CA THR A 392 -4.28 -31.15 14.57
C THR A 392 -5.40 -31.75 13.73
N PHE A 393 -6.62 -31.42 14.10
CA PHE A 393 -7.82 -31.78 13.37
C PHE A 393 -8.20 -30.62 12.46
N PHE A 394 -8.51 -30.94 11.20
CA PHE A 394 -9.00 -29.98 10.21
C PHE A 394 -9.96 -30.69 9.24
N MET A 395 -10.74 -29.89 8.53
CA MET A 395 -11.72 -30.40 7.56
C MET A 395 -11.27 -30.03 6.15
N ASP A 396 -11.27 -30.99 5.23
CA ASP A 396 -10.95 -30.75 3.82
C ASP A 396 -12.17 -30.21 3.03
N GLY A 397 -11.98 -29.93 1.74
CA GLY A 397 -13.05 -29.45 0.86
C GLY A 397 -14.19 -30.46 0.63
N ASP A 398 -13.97 -31.75 0.92
CA ASP A 398 -14.96 -32.83 0.82
C ASP A 398 -15.67 -33.09 2.17
N GLU A 399 -15.51 -32.19 3.15
CA GLU A 399 -16.01 -32.31 4.52
C GLU A 399 -15.51 -33.56 5.27
N LYS A 400 -14.34 -34.11 4.90
CA LYS A 400 -13.67 -35.16 5.66
C LYS A 400 -12.86 -34.55 6.78
N VAL A 401 -12.89 -35.18 7.95
CA VAL A 401 -12.12 -34.74 9.11
C VAL A 401 -10.79 -35.49 9.14
N HIS A 402 -9.72 -34.74 8.98
CA HIS A 402 -8.35 -35.20 9.09
C HIS A 402 -7.85 -35.03 10.51
N MET A 403 -7.04 -35.97 10.99
CA MET A 403 -6.24 -35.86 12.20
C MET A 403 -4.77 -36.01 11.81
N ALA A 404 -4.12 -34.86 11.54
CA ALA A 404 -2.68 -34.83 11.37
C ALA A 404 -2.01 -34.96 12.73
N TYR A 405 -0.99 -35.79 12.83
CA TYR A 405 -0.12 -35.86 14.00
C TYR A 405 1.29 -35.44 13.62
N TYR A 406 1.94 -34.68 14.49
CA TYR A 406 3.29 -34.19 14.30
C TYR A 406 4.06 -34.23 15.61
N ASP A 407 5.23 -34.85 15.58
CA ASP A 407 6.18 -34.83 16.69
C ASP A 407 6.98 -33.53 16.69
N SER A 408 6.65 -32.66 17.65
CA SER A 408 7.22 -31.32 17.78
C SER A 408 8.64 -31.28 18.34
N LEU A 409 9.15 -32.40 18.88
CA LEU A 409 10.44 -32.45 19.57
C LEU A 409 11.52 -33.22 18.79
N ILE A 410 11.20 -33.79 17.64
CA ILE A 410 12.23 -34.37 16.76
C ILE A 410 13.03 -33.21 16.16
N ALA A 411 14.28 -33.08 16.63
CA ALA A 411 15.17 -32.04 16.17
C ALA A 411 15.48 -32.16 14.67
N ASN A 412 15.59 -33.38 14.11
CA ASN A 412 16.10 -33.60 12.75
C ASN A 412 15.19 -34.53 11.93
N PRO A 413 13.95 -34.13 11.55
CA PRO A 413 13.02 -35.02 10.86
C PRO A 413 13.39 -35.17 9.37
N TRP A 414 13.99 -36.29 8.97
CA TRP A 414 14.35 -36.55 7.56
C TRP A 414 13.46 -37.58 6.85
N SER A 415 12.70 -38.38 7.59
CA SER A 415 11.73 -39.33 7.04
C SER A 415 10.39 -39.25 7.79
N SER A 416 9.31 -39.41 7.04
CA SER A 416 7.94 -39.17 7.49
C SER A 416 7.35 -40.25 8.40
N GLN A 417 7.97 -41.43 8.52
CA GLN A 417 7.27 -42.59 9.07
C GLN A 417 7.08 -42.59 10.60
N ASP A 418 7.84 -41.78 11.35
CA ASP A 418 7.75 -41.74 12.81
C ASP A 418 7.39 -40.37 13.39
N SER A 419 7.48 -39.29 12.60
CA SER A 419 7.34 -37.91 13.09
C SER A 419 6.09 -37.18 12.57
N TYR A 420 5.45 -37.68 11.51
CA TYR A 420 4.27 -37.05 10.92
C TYR A 420 3.35 -38.08 10.26
N GLY A 421 2.05 -37.86 10.35
CA GLY A 421 1.12 -38.53 9.45
C GLY A 421 -0.26 -37.89 9.49
N ASP A 422 -1.11 -38.37 8.59
CA ASP A 422 -2.48 -37.91 8.47
C ASP A 422 -3.41 -39.12 8.49
N ILE A 423 -4.48 -39.02 9.27
CA ILE A 423 -5.48 -40.06 9.46
C ILE A 423 -6.84 -39.43 9.23
N ILE A 424 -7.53 -39.86 8.18
CA ILE A 424 -8.93 -39.48 7.94
C ILE A 424 -9.79 -40.22 8.95
N LEU A 425 -10.48 -39.50 9.83
CA LEU A 425 -11.37 -40.11 10.81
C LEU A 425 -12.53 -40.84 10.13
N SER A 426 -12.98 -41.95 10.73
CA SER A 426 -14.25 -42.56 10.33
C SER A 426 -15.42 -41.59 10.51
N ASP A 427 -16.48 -41.75 9.71
CA ASP A 427 -17.67 -40.90 9.82
C ASP A 427 -18.25 -40.88 11.25
N ALA A 428 -18.19 -42.01 11.95
CA ALA A 428 -18.68 -42.10 13.33
C ALA A 428 -17.85 -41.23 14.29
N GLN A 429 -16.52 -41.23 14.13
CA GLN A 429 -15.61 -40.40 14.95
C GLN A 429 -15.71 -38.92 14.57
N ALA A 430 -15.80 -38.61 13.28
CA ALA A 430 -15.90 -37.25 12.77
C ALA A 430 -17.18 -36.52 13.24
N ASN A 431 -18.31 -37.24 13.28
CA ASN A 431 -19.61 -36.71 13.71
C ASN A 431 -19.88 -36.90 15.21
N GLY A 432 -18.93 -37.41 16.00
CA GLY A 432 -19.10 -37.62 17.44
C GLY A 432 -20.15 -38.68 17.81
N THR A 433 -20.41 -39.66 16.95
CA THR A 433 -21.22 -40.83 17.32
C THR A 433 -20.36 -41.97 17.90
N SER A 434 -19.05 -41.92 17.70
CA SER A 434 -18.05 -42.72 18.43
C SER A 434 -16.87 -41.87 18.90
N GLY A 435 -16.21 -42.34 19.97
CA GLY A 435 -15.03 -41.69 20.54
C GLY A 435 -13.73 -42.04 19.82
N LEU A 436 -12.71 -41.20 20.04
CA LEU A 436 -11.34 -41.48 19.62
C LEU A 436 -10.73 -42.59 20.47
N VAL A 437 -10.18 -43.64 19.84
CA VAL A 437 -9.64 -44.80 20.55
C VAL A 437 -8.12 -44.75 20.54
N PHE A 438 -7.53 -44.69 21.74
CA PHE A 438 -6.08 -44.67 21.95
C PHE A 438 -5.62 -45.96 22.61
N LYS A 439 -4.49 -46.49 22.16
CA LYS A 439 -3.90 -47.73 22.68
C LYS A 439 -2.44 -47.53 23.02
N HIS A 440 -2.00 -48.15 24.09
CA HIS A 440 -0.59 -48.15 24.43
C HIS A 440 0.17 -49.14 23.54
N GLY A 441 1.44 -48.88 23.28
CA GLY A 441 2.32 -49.77 22.51
C GLY A 441 3.01 -50.84 23.35
N MET A 442 3.13 -50.60 24.65
CA MET A 442 3.85 -51.47 25.58
C MET A 442 3.02 -51.83 26.81
N LYS A 443 3.26 -53.02 27.37
CA LYS A 443 2.65 -53.51 28.62
C LYS A 443 3.32 -52.86 29.85
N GLY A 444 2.66 -52.83 31.00
CA GLY A 444 3.31 -52.52 32.29
C GLY A 444 2.76 -51.28 33.01
N ALA A 445 2.30 -51.49 34.25
CA ALA A 445 1.52 -50.55 35.06
C ALA A 445 2.21 -49.23 35.45
N SER A 446 3.48 -49.06 35.11
CA SER A 446 4.27 -47.85 35.37
C SER A 446 4.42 -46.93 34.17
N ARG A 447 3.98 -47.37 32.99
CA ARG A 447 4.09 -46.61 31.76
C ARG A 447 2.82 -45.81 31.54
N PHE A 448 2.93 -44.52 31.26
CA PHE A 448 1.73 -43.72 31.00
C PHE A 448 1.88 -42.81 29.79
N CYS A 449 0.73 -42.55 29.21
CA CYS A 449 0.54 -41.58 28.15
C CYS A 449 -0.30 -40.43 28.67
N TRP A 450 -0.04 -39.24 28.12
CA TRP A 450 -0.89 -38.08 28.28
C TRP A 450 -1.81 -37.94 27.07
N LEU A 451 -3.09 -37.65 27.34
CA LEU A 451 -4.06 -37.20 26.36
C LEU A 451 -4.60 -35.83 26.79
N GLY A 452 -4.10 -34.80 26.12
CA GLY A 452 -4.56 -33.43 26.30
C GLY A 452 -6.03 -33.27 25.92
N ARG A 453 -6.70 -32.34 26.55
CA ARG A 453 -8.05 -31.93 26.21
C ARG A 453 -8.02 -31.16 24.88
N PRO A 454 -8.85 -31.52 23.89
CA PRO A 454 -8.93 -30.79 22.64
C PRO A 454 -9.27 -29.31 22.86
N TYR A 455 -8.57 -28.44 22.15
CA TYR A 455 -8.74 -26.99 22.21
C TYR A 455 -8.65 -26.35 20.82
N ALA A 456 -9.23 -25.16 20.67
CA ALA A 456 -9.06 -24.27 19.53
C ALA A 456 -8.37 -22.98 19.98
N PHE A 457 -7.83 -22.21 19.05
CA PHE A 457 -7.48 -20.82 19.32
C PHE A 457 -8.74 -19.95 19.26
N ALA A 458 -8.88 -19.00 20.19
CA ALA A 458 -10.12 -18.24 20.41
C ALA A 458 -10.62 -17.49 19.16
N GLY A 459 -9.72 -17.07 18.27
CA GLY A 459 -10.07 -16.37 17.03
C GLY A 459 -10.55 -17.26 15.87
N GLY A 460 -10.25 -18.56 15.93
CA GLY A 460 -10.45 -19.50 14.83
C GLY A 460 -9.58 -19.17 13.60
N ALA A 461 -8.88 -20.15 13.06
CA ALA A 461 -8.14 -19.99 11.81
C ALA A 461 -8.97 -20.58 10.67
N LYS A 462 -9.67 -19.73 9.90
CA LYS A 462 -10.50 -20.18 8.77
C LYS A 462 -9.75 -20.03 7.47
N THR A 463 -9.75 -21.08 6.66
CA THR A 463 -9.24 -21.02 5.29
C THR A 463 -10.15 -20.12 4.46
N VAL A 464 -9.58 -19.05 3.89
CA VAL A 464 -10.28 -18.13 2.98
C VAL A 464 -9.83 -18.27 1.53
N LEU A 465 -8.66 -18.88 1.32
CA LEU A 465 -8.18 -19.30 0.01
C LEU A 465 -7.47 -20.66 0.16
N ASP A 466 -8.02 -21.69 -0.50
CA ASP A 466 -7.43 -23.02 -0.58
C ASP A 466 -6.62 -23.16 -1.88
N VAL A 467 -5.32 -22.90 -1.79
CA VAL A 467 -4.42 -23.03 -2.95
C VAL A 467 -4.15 -24.49 -3.33
N SER A 468 -4.38 -25.44 -2.42
CA SER A 468 -4.22 -26.87 -2.71
C SER A 468 -5.23 -27.36 -3.76
N SER A 469 -6.36 -26.66 -3.90
CA SER A 469 -7.35 -26.85 -4.97
C SER A 469 -6.87 -26.41 -6.37
N LYS A 470 -5.68 -25.77 -6.46
CA LYS A 470 -5.12 -25.16 -7.67
C LYS A 470 -5.99 -24.04 -8.25
N MET A 471 -6.75 -23.35 -7.41
CA MET A 471 -7.58 -22.19 -7.78
C MET A 471 -7.19 -20.95 -6.98
N GLY A 472 -7.62 -19.78 -7.44
CA GLY A 472 -7.43 -18.50 -6.74
C GLY A 472 -6.04 -17.89 -6.90
N TYR A 473 -5.24 -18.40 -7.84
CA TYR A 473 -3.94 -17.84 -8.20
C TYR A 473 -3.50 -18.30 -9.59
N THR A 474 -2.51 -17.60 -10.13
CA THR A 474 -1.75 -17.98 -11.32
C THR A 474 -0.25 -17.95 -11.01
N VAL A 475 0.53 -18.76 -11.73
CA VAL A 475 1.99 -18.75 -11.60
C VAL A 475 2.65 -18.81 -12.98
N THR A 476 3.69 -18.00 -13.19
CA THR A 476 4.53 -18.07 -14.40
C THR A 476 5.80 -18.87 -14.14
N ASP A 477 6.35 -19.50 -15.19
CA ASP A 477 7.61 -20.26 -15.17
C ASP A 477 7.69 -21.39 -14.11
N ALA A 478 6.54 -21.82 -13.59
CA ALA A 478 6.38 -22.96 -12.69
C ALA A 478 5.06 -23.68 -12.91
N GLU A 479 5.00 -24.93 -12.48
CA GLU A 479 3.78 -25.73 -12.46
C GLU A 479 3.34 -26.00 -11.01
N SER A 480 2.04 -25.87 -10.76
CA SER A 480 1.42 -26.26 -9.50
C SER A 480 1.37 -27.78 -9.35
N LYS A 481 1.98 -28.30 -8.30
CA LYS A 481 1.99 -29.70 -7.90
C LYS A 481 1.34 -29.83 -6.53
N THR A 482 0.48 -30.81 -6.34
CA THR A 482 0.12 -31.30 -5.00
C THR A 482 1.22 -32.21 -4.47
N MET A 483 1.19 -32.55 -3.18
CA MET A 483 2.15 -33.49 -2.61
C MET A 483 2.09 -34.86 -3.31
N ALA A 484 0.89 -35.36 -3.65
CA ALA A 484 0.73 -36.61 -4.38
C ALA A 484 1.36 -36.57 -5.79
N GLU A 485 1.34 -35.40 -6.43
CA GLU A 485 1.94 -35.15 -7.75
C GLU A 485 3.44 -34.86 -7.68
N ALA A 486 4.02 -34.74 -6.48
CA ALA A 486 5.44 -34.48 -6.29
C ALA A 486 6.34 -35.68 -6.67
N SER A 487 5.75 -36.83 -7.03
CA SER A 487 6.46 -37.99 -7.55
C SER A 487 7.13 -37.66 -8.90
N GLY A 488 8.39 -37.22 -8.85
CA GLY A 488 9.15 -36.77 -10.03
C GLY A 488 9.84 -35.42 -9.84
N ILE A 489 9.57 -34.70 -8.75
CA ILE A 489 10.35 -33.53 -8.35
C ILE A 489 11.76 -33.99 -7.97
N GLY A 490 12.76 -33.52 -8.72
CA GLY A 490 14.15 -33.93 -8.54
C GLY A 490 14.64 -33.66 -7.12
N TRP A 491 15.42 -34.58 -6.55
CA TRP A 491 15.95 -34.53 -5.17
C TRP A 491 14.91 -34.63 -4.03
N GLY A 492 13.64 -34.94 -4.33
CA GLY A 492 12.62 -35.17 -3.30
C GLY A 492 12.38 -33.93 -2.43
N GLN A 493 12.30 -32.76 -3.08
CA GLN A 493 12.22 -31.44 -2.45
C GLN A 493 10.90 -31.19 -1.72
N TRP A 494 9.88 -32.05 -1.85
CA TRP A 494 8.68 -31.98 -1.01
C TRP A 494 8.74 -33.07 0.05
N LYS A 495 8.68 -32.69 1.33
CA LYS A 495 8.62 -33.63 2.45
C LYS A 495 7.26 -33.57 3.16
N ASN A 496 6.73 -34.72 3.53
CA ASN A 496 5.38 -34.83 4.12
C ASN A 496 5.25 -34.12 5.48
N PHE A 497 6.34 -33.93 6.21
CA PHE A 497 6.33 -33.31 7.54
C PHE A 497 6.23 -31.78 7.53
N VAL A 498 6.30 -31.15 6.36
CA VAL A 498 6.31 -29.69 6.23
C VAL A 498 4.91 -29.11 6.24
N LEU A 499 3.99 -29.70 5.48
CA LEU A 499 2.61 -29.23 5.30
C LEU A 499 1.73 -30.39 4.83
N ASN A 500 0.49 -30.51 5.30
CA ASN A 500 -0.45 -31.50 4.75
C ASN A 500 -0.76 -31.19 3.27
N GLU A 501 -1.05 -32.22 2.46
CA GLU A 501 -1.38 -32.05 1.04
C GLU A 501 -2.59 -31.14 0.77
N LYS A 502 -3.49 -30.98 1.76
CA LYS A 502 -4.67 -30.12 1.71
C LYS A 502 -4.46 -28.73 2.31
N GLU A 503 -3.27 -28.45 2.84
CA GLU A 503 -2.97 -27.19 3.52
C GLU A 503 -2.14 -26.23 2.66
N GLY A 504 -1.77 -26.64 1.44
CA GLY A 504 -1.08 -25.80 0.48
C GLY A 504 -0.63 -26.53 -0.77
N ILE A 505 0.23 -25.87 -1.54
CA ILE A 505 0.64 -26.31 -2.88
C ILE A 505 2.14 -26.07 -3.08
N GLY A 506 2.77 -26.87 -3.94
CA GLY A 506 4.13 -26.67 -4.40
C GLY A 506 4.12 -26.08 -5.80
N LEU A 507 4.89 -25.03 -6.02
CA LEU A 507 5.13 -24.42 -7.31
C LEU A 507 6.51 -24.88 -7.78
N TYR A 508 6.54 -25.79 -8.74
CA TYR A 508 7.78 -26.38 -9.25
C TYR A 508 8.23 -25.67 -10.52
N GLY A 509 9.34 -24.94 -10.43
CA GLY A 509 9.85 -24.12 -11.52
C GLY A 509 10.59 -24.91 -12.60
N SER A 510 10.38 -24.52 -13.86
CA SER A 510 11.00 -25.13 -15.05
C SER A 510 11.73 -24.12 -15.95
N GLY A 511 11.51 -22.82 -15.73
CA GLY A 511 12.04 -21.71 -16.53
C GLY A 511 13.42 -21.21 -16.12
N SER A 512 14.01 -20.36 -16.96
CA SER A 512 15.28 -19.68 -16.66
C SER A 512 15.10 -18.32 -15.96
N GLY A 513 13.87 -17.81 -15.86
CA GLY A 513 13.52 -16.57 -15.16
C GLY A 513 12.92 -16.81 -13.78
N SER A 514 12.54 -15.74 -13.08
CA SER A 514 11.82 -15.79 -11.80
C SER A 514 10.40 -16.31 -11.99
N SER A 515 9.91 -17.13 -11.06
CA SER A 515 8.48 -17.49 -11.05
C SER A 515 7.68 -16.36 -10.44
N VAL A 516 6.60 -15.92 -11.08
CA VAL A 516 5.73 -14.87 -10.53
C VAL A 516 4.42 -15.51 -10.09
N LEU A 517 4.14 -15.45 -8.79
CA LEU A 517 2.87 -15.85 -8.19
C LEU A 517 1.96 -14.63 -8.10
N THR A 518 0.81 -14.73 -8.76
CA THR A 518 -0.23 -13.69 -8.73
C THR A 518 -1.49 -14.31 -8.17
N PHE A 519 -1.93 -13.86 -6.99
CA PHE A 519 -3.21 -14.27 -6.44
C PHE A 519 -4.36 -13.61 -7.19
N ASP A 520 -5.48 -14.31 -7.30
CA ASP A 520 -6.71 -13.70 -7.79
C ASP A 520 -7.10 -12.54 -6.87
N ARG A 521 -7.77 -11.54 -7.45
CA ARG A 521 -8.26 -10.38 -6.72
C ARG A 521 -9.11 -10.81 -5.52
N PHE A 522 -8.80 -10.26 -4.35
CA PHE A 522 -9.46 -10.59 -3.10
C PHE A 522 -9.82 -9.31 -2.35
N ASP A 523 -11.11 -9.11 -2.04
CA ASP A 523 -11.57 -7.97 -1.25
C ASP A 523 -11.37 -8.23 0.25
N PHE A 524 -10.48 -7.46 0.87
CA PHE A 524 -10.15 -7.60 2.29
C PHE A 524 -11.05 -6.75 3.20
N SER A 525 -11.86 -5.86 2.64
CA SER A 525 -12.57 -4.81 3.40
C SER A 525 -13.41 -5.40 4.53
N SER A 526 -14.21 -6.43 4.22
CA SER A 526 -15.07 -7.09 5.22
C SER A 526 -14.30 -7.82 6.33
N LEU A 527 -13.08 -8.31 6.05
CA LEU A 527 -12.23 -8.92 7.07
C LEU A 527 -11.65 -7.85 7.97
N PHE A 528 -11.15 -6.75 7.38
CA PHE A 528 -10.56 -5.64 8.12
C PHE A 528 -11.58 -4.97 9.04
N GLU A 529 -12.83 -4.79 8.58
CA GLU A 529 -13.95 -4.29 9.41
C GLU A 529 -14.24 -5.19 10.62
N GLN A 530 -13.96 -6.49 10.51
CA GLN A 530 -14.10 -7.45 11.62
C GLN A 530 -12.86 -7.54 12.50
N GLY A 531 -11.84 -6.69 12.27
CA GLY A 531 -10.54 -6.79 12.96
C GLY A 531 -9.75 -8.04 12.58
N LYS A 532 -10.00 -8.63 11.41
CA LYS A 532 -9.30 -9.83 10.94
C LYS A 532 -8.33 -9.49 9.83
N GLY A 533 -7.19 -10.15 9.82
CA GLY A 533 -6.29 -10.21 8.67
C GLY A 533 -6.25 -11.62 8.07
N VAL A 534 -5.50 -11.76 6.99
CA VAL A 534 -5.12 -13.07 6.43
C VAL A 534 -3.64 -13.33 6.63
N LYS A 535 -3.28 -14.60 6.80
CA LYS A 535 -1.89 -15.05 6.83
C LYS A 535 -1.68 -16.29 5.97
N PHE A 536 -0.51 -16.39 5.38
CA PHE A 536 -0.05 -17.56 4.64
C PHE A 536 1.47 -17.61 4.65
N THR A 537 2.03 -18.73 4.24
CA THR A 537 3.47 -18.97 4.24
C THR A 537 3.95 -19.21 2.84
N ILE A 538 5.06 -18.59 2.49
CA ILE A 538 5.88 -18.94 1.33
C ILE A 538 7.17 -19.53 1.88
N GLY A 539 7.66 -20.59 1.27
CA GLY A 539 9.01 -21.05 1.56
C GLY A 539 9.59 -21.90 0.46
N MET A 540 10.86 -22.21 0.62
CA MET A 540 11.67 -22.81 -0.43
C MET A 540 12.69 -23.74 0.20
N TRP A 541 12.83 -24.93 -0.38
CA TRP A 541 13.89 -25.84 0.02
C TRP A 541 15.26 -25.37 -0.46
N ASN A 542 15.32 -24.76 -1.64
CA ASN A 542 16.55 -24.24 -2.21
C ASN A 542 17.00 -23.02 -1.40
N GLY A 543 18.22 -23.03 -0.87
CA GLY A 543 18.68 -21.98 0.03
C GLY A 543 19.40 -20.83 -0.65
N ASN A 544 19.57 -19.74 0.11
CA ASN A 544 20.08 -18.44 -0.35
C ASN A 544 19.22 -17.85 -1.49
N GLU A 545 17.93 -18.15 -1.49
CA GLU A 545 16.97 -17.60 -2.45
C GLU A 545 16.19 -16.47 -1.79
N HIS A 546 15.96 -15.41 -2.55
CA HIS A 546 15.12 -14.29 -2.15
C HIS A 546 13.72 -14.43 -2.73
N ILE A 547 12.74 -13.87 -2.03
CA ILE A 547 11.43 -13.54 -2.60
C ILE A 547 11.21 -12.03 -2.57
N TYR A 548 10.32 -11.54 -3.41
CA TYR A 548 10.02 -10.13 -3.55
C TYR A 548 8.52 -9.88 -3.57
N TYR A 549 8.09 -8.77 -3.01
CA TYR A 549 6.73 -8.26 -3.17
C TYR A 549 6.65 -7.40 -4.44
N GLY A 550 5.67 -7.70 -5.29
CA GLY A 550 5.53 -7.13 -6.64
C GLY A 550 6.30 -7.90 -7.71
N SER A 551 6.28 -7.37 -8.93
CA SER A 551 7.00 -7.90 -10.09
C SER A 551 7.60 -6.78 -10.94
N GLY A 552 8.64 -7.08 -11.72
CA GLY A 552 9.32 -6.09 -12.57
C GLY A 552 10.22 -5.11 -11.80
N GLU A 553 10.33 -3.88 -12.32
CA GLU A 553 11.07 -2.79 -11.68
C GLU A 553 10.32 -2.28 -10.44
N GLY A 554 11.06 -2.03 -9.34
CA GLY A 554 10.49 -1.49 -8.10
C GLY A 554 9.89 -2.53 -7.14
N LYS A 555 10.04 -3.84 -7.41
CA LYS A 555 9.73 -4.89 -6.45
C LYS A 555 10.58 -4.76 -5.17
N GLU A 556 9.98 -5.05 -4.02
CA GLU A 556 10.62 -4.91 -2.71
C GLU A 556 11.21 -6.27 -2.28
N ASP A 557 12.49 -6.30 -1.91
CA ASP A 557 13.20 -7.51 -1.45
C ASP A 557 12.80 -7.88 -0.02
N LEU A 558 12.41 -9.15 0.20
CA LEU A 558 11.94 -9.68 1.47
C LEU A 558 12.98 -10.58 2.16
N GLY A 559 14.25 -10.43 1.76
CA GLY A 559 15.37 -11.18 2.28
C GLY A 559 15.42 -12.61 1.75
N GLN A 560 16.39 -13.37 2.25
CA GLN A 560 16.68 -14.73 1.81
C GLN A 560 16.26 -15.78 2.83
N ASN A 561 16.04 -17.00 2.35
CA ASN A 561 15.97 -18.18 3.21
C ASN A 561 17.37 -18.71 3.56
N MET A 562 17.40 -19.60 4.56
CA MET A 562 18.63 -20.24 5.00
C MET A 562 19.27 -21.05 3.86
N ALA A 563 20.60 -21.09 3.83
CA ALA A 563 21.34 -21.97 2.94
C ALA A 563 20.84 -23.40 3.06
N ARG A 564 20.61 -24.06 1.93
CA ARG A 564 20.13 -25.44 1.96
C ARG A 564 21.24 -26.33 2.47
N GLU A 565 20.79 -27.25 3.28
CA GLU A 565 21.49 -28.41 3.75
C GLU A 565 22.01 -29.33 2.65
N GLY A 566 23.18 -29.93 2.90
CA GLY A 566 23.70 -31.02 2.07
C GLY A 566 22.93 -32.33 2.33
N ASN A 567 23.48 -33.46 1.92
CA ASN A 567 22.86 -34.76 2.22
C ASN A 567 23.07 -35.24 3.68
N ASP A 568 23.85 -34.53 4.52
CA ASP A 568 24.14 -34.91 5.91
C ASP A 568 23.29 -34.12 6.92
N SER A 569 22.06 -34.59 7.08
CA SER A 569 21.02 -33.97 7.90
C SER A 569 21.07 -34.29 9.39
N SER A 570 22.08 -35.06 9.82
CA SER A 570 22.21 -35.49 11.21
C SER A 570 22.55 -34.32 12.15
N THR A 571 22.89 -33.16 11.61
CA THR A 571 23.37 -32.00 12.36
C THR A 571 22.41 -30.81 12.40
N TYR A 572 21.29 -30.84 11.67
CA TYR A 572 20.43 -29.65 11.52
C TYR A 572 19.13 -29.76 12.26
N THR A 573 18.82 -28.67 12.97
CA THR A 573 17.61 -28.55 13.75
C THR A 573 16.40 -28.30 12.87
N ARG A 574 15.21 -28.51 13.46
CA ARG A 574 13.92 -28.20 12.85
C ARG A 574 13.85 -26.76 12.38
N GLU A 575 14.31 -25.83 13.21
CA GLU A 575 14.33 -24.39 12.90
C GLU A 575 15.08 -24.15 11.59
N GLN A 576 16.25 -24.76 11.43
CA GLN A 576 17.05 -24.65 10.20
C GLN A 576 16.38 -25.34 9.01
N MET A 577 15.85 -26.56 9.22
CA MET A 577 15.33 -27.42 8.14
C MET A 577 13.93 -27.09 7.65
N ILE A 578 13.10 -26.44 8.47
CA ILE A 578 11.69 -26.19 8.16
C ILE A 578 11.41 -24.71 8.28
N ASP A 579 11.62 -24.13 9.45
CA ASP A 579 11.16 -22.77 9.73
C ASP A 579 11.94 -21.74 8.93
N CYS A 580 13.25 -21.90 8.77
CA CYS A 580 14.10 -20.97 8.02
C CYS A 580 14.26 -21.31 6.53
N THR A 581 13.60 -22.37 6.04
CA THR A 581 13.64 -22.80 4.62
C THR A 581 12.22 -22.96 4.04
N TYR A 582 11.54 -24.06 4.36
CA TYR A 582 10.21 -24.39 3.84
C TYR A 582 9.08 -23.48 4.32
N LEU A 583 9.20 -22.91 5.51
CA LEU A 583 8.20 -22.03 6.12
C LEU A 583 8.78 -20.63 6.43
N ASN A 584 9.81 -20.23 5.67
CA ASN A 584 10.63 -19.06 5.97
C ASN A 584 9.84 -17.75 6.04
N TRP A 585 9.01 -17.47 5.04
CA TRP A 585 8.31 -16.20 4.92
C TRP A 585 6.85 -16.36 5.33
N THR A 586 6.49 -15.85 6.51
CA THR A 586 5.08 -15.74 6.90
C THR A 586 4.56 -14.36 6.50
N VAL A 587 3.62 -14.34 5.56
CA VAL A 587 2.95 -13.14 5.08
C VAL A 587 1.70 -12.90 5.91
N PHE A 588 1.52 -11.67 6.36
CA PHE A 588 0.33 -11.15 7.04
C PHE A 588 -0.21 -9.98 6.24
N VAL A 589 -1.51 -9.97 5.97
CA VAL A 589 -2.21 -8.87 5.29
C VAL A 589 -3.37 -8.44 6.20
N ASP A 590 -3.35 -7.18 6.61
CA ASP A 590 -4.32 -6.58 7.54
C ASP A 590 -4.61 -5.13 7.15
N SER A 591 -5.43 -4.44 7.95
CA SER A 591 -5.82 -3.04 7.73
C SER A 591 -4.63 -2.06 7.72
N VAL A 592 -3.51 -2.42 8.35
CA VAL A 592 -2.28 -1.63 8.38
C VAL A 592 -1.51 -1.78 7.07
N GLY A 593 -1.43 -3.00 6.54
CA GLY A 593 -0.80 -3.29 5.24
C GLY A 593 -0.34 -4.74 5.11
N VAL A 594 0.80 -4.93 4.44
CA VAL A 594 1.43 -6.26 4.31
C VAL A 594 2.67 -6.31 5.19
N ARG A 595 2.74 -7.29 6.10
CA ARG A 595 3.95 -7.66 6.83
C ARG A 595 4.44 -9.02 6.35
N VAL A 596 5.73 -9.15 6.09
CA VAL A 596 6.36 -10.44 5.85
C VAL A 596 7.43 -10.68 6.91
N HIS A 597 7.23 -11.70 7.75
CA HIS A 597 8.24 -12.15 8.69
C HIS A 597 9.15 -13.17 7.98
N ASN A 598 10.45 -12.89 7.92
CA ASN A 598 11.48 -13.80 7.43
C ASN A 598 12.16 -14.47 8.63
N SER A 599 11.87 -15.75 8.84
CA SER A 599 12.34 -16.51 10.01
C SER A 599 13.86 -16.72 10.02
N ASN A 600 14.48 -16.87 8.84
CA ASN A 600 15.93 -17.02 8.71
C ASN A 600 16.71 -15.77 9.13
N GLU A 601 16.16 -14.60 8.85
CA GLU A 601 16.78 -13.31 9.20
C GLU A 601 16.28 -12.75 10.54
N ASP A 602 15.28 -13.40 11.15
CA ASP A 602 14.51 -12.89 12.30
C ASP A 602 14.07 -11.43 12.08
N LYS A 603 13.45 -11.17 10.93
CA LYS A 603 13.21 -9.81 10.44
C LYS A 603 11.83 -9.65 9.81
N ASP A 604 11.15 -8.58 10.21
CA ASP A 604 9.89 -8.15 9.61
C ASP A 604 10.12 -7.12 8.49
N TYR A 605 9.46 -7.37 7.35
CA TYR A 605 9.36 -6.46 6.20
C TYR A 605 7.97 -5.88 6.16
N TYR A 606 7.87 -4.56 5.94
CA TYR A 606 6.63 -3.81 6.02
C TYR A 606 6.37 -3.08 4.70
N LEU A 607 5.21 -3.36 4.10
CA LEU A 607 4.87 -2.94 2.75
C LEU A 607 3.46 -2.35 2.75
N GLY A 608 3.23 -1.41 1.85
CA GLY A 608 1.90 -0.83 1.66
C GLY A 608 0.94 -1.79 0.96
N LEU A 609 -0.33 -1.67 1.33
CA LEU A 609 -1.44 -2.29 0.63
C LEU A 609 -2.23 -1.16 -0.05
N SER A 610 -2.23 -1.14 -1.39
CA SER A 610 -2.88 -0.08 -2.18
C SER A 610 -4.39 -0.07 -1.94
N ALA A 611 -5.07 1.04 -2.25
CA ALA A 611 -6.53 1.12 -2.13
C ALA A 611 -7.22 0.06 -3.01
N ASP A 612 -6.69 -0.16 -4.21
CA ASP A 612 -7.16 -1.16 -5.18
C ASP A 612 -6.91 -2.58 -4.67
N GLN A 613 -5.76 -2.86 -4.03
CA GLN A 613 -5.51 -4.17 -3.40
C GLN A 613 -6.45 -4.43 -2.22
N ARG A 614 -6.75 -3.41 -1.40
CA ARG A 614 -7.70 -3.54 -0.27
C ARG A 614 -9.10 -3.91 -0.73
N GLN A 615 -9.55 -3.30 -1.83
CA GLN A 615 -10.89 -3.46 -2.40
C GLN A 615 -11.02 -4.65 -3.37
N GLY A 616 -9.93 -5.40 -3.61
CA GLY A 616 -9.93 -6.50 -4.55
C GLY A 616 -10.03 -6.06 -6.01
N GLU A 617 -9.51 -4.87 -6.34
CA GLU A 617 -9.38 -4.38 -7.72
C GLU A 617 -7.97 -4.66 -8.30
N GLU A 618 -6.98 -4.86 -7.43
CA GLU A 618 -5.60 -5.22 -7.76
C GLU A 618 -5.17 -6.51 -7.03
N SER A 619 -4.32 -7.31 -7.67
CA SER A 619 -3.81 -8.57 -7.12
C SER A 619 -2.64 -8.36 -6.14
N LEU A 620 -2.46 -9.32 -5.23
CA LEU A 620 -1.18 -9.50 -4.55
C LEU A 620 -0.24 -10.32 -5.44
N VAL A 621 0.97 -9.81 -5.65
CA VAL A 621 1.96 -10.39 -6.55
C VAL A 621 3.27 -10.62 -5.80
N PHE A 622 3.85 -11.81 -5.98
CA PHE A 622 5.16 -12.16 -5.45
C PHE A 622 6.06 -12.68 -6.56
N SER A 623 7.25 -12.10 -6.69
CA SER A 623 8.31 -12.69 -7.52
C SER A 623 9.12 -13.66 -6.66
N LEU A 624 9.14 -14.91 -7.08
CA LEU A 624 9.69 -16.05 -6.36
C LEU A 624 11.00 -16.44 -7.02
N CYS A 625 12.10 -16.32 -6.27
CA CYS A 625 13.46 -16.72 -6.66
C CYS A 625 14.01 -16.04 -7.92
N ASN A 626 15.33 -16.14 -8.16
CA ASN A 626 15.94 -15.50 -9.35
C ASN A 626 15.83 -16.33 -10.64
N VAL A 627 15.81 -17.66 -10.53
CA VAL A 627 15.75 -18.64 -11.63
C VAL A 627 14.80 -19.75 -11.21
N SER A 628 13.72 -20.07 -11.89
CA SER A 628 12.75 -21.04 -11.34
C SER A 628 13.17 -22.50 -11.50
N ARG A 629 14.02 -22.83 -12.49
CA ARG A 629 14.42 -24.21 -12.83
C ARG A 629 14.82 -25.06 -11.62
N ASN A 630 14.09 -26.16 -11.43
CA ASN A 630 14.30 -27.16 -10.38
C ASN A 630 14.21 -26.62 -8.95
N ARG A 631 13.48 -25.52 -8.73
CA ARG A 631 13.13 -25.03 -7.40
C ARG A 631 11.68 -25.35 -7.08
N LEU A 632 11.48 -25.91 -5.90
CA LEU A 632 10.15 -26.06 -5.32
C LEU A 632 9.91 -24.90 -4.36
N ILE A 633 8.87 -24.10 -4.64
CA ILE A 633 8.34 -23.11 -3.72
C ILE A 633 7.07 -23.67 -3.08
N LEU A 634 7.01 -23.70 -1.76
CA LEU A 634 5.81 -24.02 -1.01
C LEU A 634 4.97 -22.76 -0.81
N VAL A 635 3.66 -22.87 -0.99
CA VAL A 635 2.68 -21.84 -0.65
C VAL A 635 1.57 -22.47 0.17
N SER A 636 1.35 -21.98 1.39
CA SER A 636 0.22 -22.46 2.22
C SER A 636 -1.09 -21.80 1.82
N ASN A 637 -2.20 -22.41 2.22
CA ASN A 637 -3.52 -21.80 2.19
C ASN A 637 -3.54 -20.47 2.97
N TRP A 638 -4.42 -19.56 2.58
CA TRP A 638 -4.67 -18.34 3.35
C TRP A 638 -5.62 -18.64 4.49
N THR A 639 -5.21 -18.26 5.69
CA THR A 639 -6.01 -18.44 6.90
C THR A 639 -6.26 -17.11 7.58
N THR A 640 -7.45 -16.92 8.13
CA THR A 640 -7.74 -15.73 8.94
C THR A 640 -6.96 -15.73 10.24
N TYR A 641 -6.66 -14.54 10.73
CA TYR A 641 -6.20 -14.31 12.10
C TYR A 641 -6.81 -13.02 12.64
N GLN A 642 -6.79 -12.83 13.96
CA GLN A 642 -7.28 -11.60 14.59
C GLN A 642 -6.14 -10.58 14.66
N ALA A 643 -6.38 -9.39 14.10
CA ALA A 643 -5.46 -8.26 13.99
C ALA A 643 -5.77 -7.14 15.02
#